data_AF-A0AB35YHU2-F1
#
_entry.id   AF-A0AB35YHU2-F1
#
_cell.length_a   1.000
_cell.length_b   1.000
_cell.length_c   1.000
_cell.angle_alpha   90.00
_cell.angle_beta   90.00
_cell.angle_gamma   90.00
#
_symmetry.space_group_name_H-M   'P 1'
#
loop_
_entity.id
_entity.type
_entity.pdbx_description
1 polymer ?
#
loop_
_entity_poly.entity_id
_entity_poly.type
_entity_poly.pdbx_seq_one_letter_code
_entity_poly.pdbx_strand_id
1 'polypeptide(L)'
;MKKIWTLFFAAMLIVPLLLQPATAQAAKAITITVDGVQLKTDQPPAMIQGRVMLPLRAIFEALGATVNWDSRSQTVTGFKGDTTVVLRMKSKVATINGQSVTLDVPAQILRGRTMVPVRFVSEALGQEVDWNSRNQTVTIISDETPSNISISPASNVSVRDVNDQGDGRDMEVSFSRSSTESYVDHYRVMVLKASKSFNLASALKVSPSNYSVVSTSGSNRAVTLTQNSRDVDGDYIRNDQPYVVRILAVGKGSYSSVLSSSSPKITLTNLSSVTEVTSVKISDINDFGDGRDVSVSFTRPQNDNNIANYRVFIVKTKDASNFNLTTANSLSSSYYTTVNKSGSNGSILTGTLSSTARDTSGDLIKNNVPYTAVVLSVSNSNSVGNKLSSGSSSVTLGQNTMSTPVITQVNDVNDFGDGRDLSVSFNKVSDESTIGAYRIFVVRANNYSDFTLSKANSLGNTYYTQVNKTGYNITQVLSSGARDTDGYAIQNGVSYRVFVMAVTNNSANNVLSPVSNPISLFSSNLGAVTNLNVSDISDYGNGRDLFVSFNKAVDESKISHYRILVVPTSNYTNFSLTEANNVSSNNYTTVYTSGKSTYEQALAENARDVRGNAIKEGTSYQIYVLTVVNGSSVGNNALSAPTSTMTLTKNFNVQAVTNLNVADIDDNGDGRDVQVTFTKPFEESNVNHYRILIVPTAYYSSFNLSQANSSTYYITENKGGNIATTRTLDGIRDVRGNYVTEGTSYRVYVLTVSNGNTPNTYALSSASPVITLSKSKGVQAVSNITVSDIGDYGDGRDLQISFAKPSDESNIASYRILVVPASKANGFDVNAASKVTNYTDINKGQYSMSLGTGSRDIDGRLITNGEEYRVYILSVGNGNSKAMYNLSNPSSSITLVERLAPVTIEKVQLSVQGDKNKYSDITVSFDVKNGQNVTEYRVFMLPKNEADSFKESDAMNNTNSTRIYQNGLSNVSQSLNIDSDAFGKPLTTSTEYVAKVLAVVKGNYILSNTSINSVLLMAKPDNTNGETSKEAPVNQ
;
A
#
# COMPACT_ATOMS: atom_id res chain seq x y z
N MET A 1 43.63 -96.94 -16.57
CA MET A 1 43.15 -95.68 -17.20
C MET A 1 42.09 -94.91 -16.40
N LYS A 2 41.81 -95.22 -15.11
CA LYS A 2 40.89 -94.45 -14.26
C LYS A 2 41.58 -93.37 -13.38
N LYS A 3 42.92 -93.38 -13.28
CA LYS A 3 43.70 -92.44 -12.44
C LYS A 3 44.17 -91.16 -13.17
N ILE A 4 44.19 -91.16 -14.51
CA ILE A 4 44.59 -89.99 -15.31
C ILE A 4 43.43 -88.99 -15.42
N TRP A 5 42.19 -89.47 -15.48
CA TRP A 5 41.00 -88.61 -15.50
C TRP A 5 40.75 -87.89 -14.16
N THR A 6 41.15 -88.48 -13.04
CA THR A 6 41.04 -87.84 -11.71
C THR A 6 42.04 -86.70 -11.55
N LEU A 7 43.22 -86.78 -12.16
CA LEU A 7 44.20 -85.70 -12.16
C LEU A 7 43.79 -84.54 -13.09
N PHE A 8 43.15 -84.83 -14.23
CA PHE A 8 42.62 -83.79 -15.11
C PHE A 8 41.44 -83.03 -14.49
N PHE A 9 40.54 -83.73 -13.79
CA PHE A 9 39.45 -83.08 -13.04
C PHE A 9 39.93 -82.35 -11.77
N ALA A 10 40.97 -82.84 -11.08
CA ALA A 10 41.56 -82.13 -9.95
C ALA A 10 42.32 -80.87 -10.38
N ALA A 11 43.04 -80.91 -11.52
CA ALA A 11 43.72 -79.73 -12.05
C ALA A 11 42.73 -78.69 -12.59
N MET A 12 41.62 -79.10 -13.22
CA MET A 12 40.59 -78.19 -13.74
C MET A 12 39.75 -77.53 -12.62
N LEU A 13 39.72 -78.10 -11.41
CA LEU A 13 39.09 -77.49 -10.23
C LEU A 13 39.98 -76.47 -9.49
N ILE A 14 41.31 -76.49 -9.73
CA ILE A 14 42.26 -75.62 -9.01
C ILE A 14 42.52 -74.30 -9.76
N VAL A 15 42.33 -74.24 -11.08
CA VAL A 15 42.61 -73.04 -11.89
C VAL A 15 41.71 -71.83 -11.55
N PRO A 16 40.42 -71.95 -11.19
CA PRO A 16 39.64 -70.78 -10.76
C PRO A 16 40.03 -70.24 -9.38
N LEU A 17 40.74 -71.02 -8.55
CA LEU A 17 41.11 -70.62 -7.19
C LEU A 17 42.36 -69.72 -7.14
N LEU A 18 43.13 -69.65 -8.23
CA LEU A 18 44.33 -68.81 -8.36
C LEU A 18 44.06 -67.45 -9.05
N LEU A 19 42.81 -67.20 -9.44
CA LEU A 19 42.34 -65.91 -9.96
C LEU A 19 41.28 -65.32 -9.02
N GLN A 20 41.62 -65.15 -7.74
CA GLN A 20 40.88 -64.19 -6.92
C GLN A 20 41.21 -62.79 -7.45
N PRO A 21 40.22 -61.96 -7.84
CA PRO A 21 40.49 -60.54 -8.00
C PRO A 21 41.06 -60.07 -6.67
N ALA A 22 42.23 -59.44 -6.69
CA ALA A 22 42.70 -58.71 -5.53
C ALA A 22 41.53 -57.82 -5.10
N THR A 23 40.95 -58.13 -3.94
CA THR A 23 39.97 -57.25 -3.31
C THR A 23 40.78 -56.01 -2.99
N ALA A 24 40.69 -55.02 -3.87
CA ALA A 24 41.16 -53.69 -3.59
C ALA A 24 40.41 -53.29 -2.33
N GLN A 25 41.10 -53.36 -1.19
CA GLN A 25 40.57 -52.95 0.08
C GLN A 25 40.23 -51.47 -0.09
N ALA A 26 38.94 -51.18 -0.22
CA ALA A 26 38.47 -49.83 -0.50
C ALA A 26 39.02 -48.94 0.62
N ALA A 27 39.89 -48.00 0.26
CA ALA A 27 40.46 -47.07 1.21
C ALA A 27 39.31 -46.40 1.97
N LYS A 28 39.42 -46.37 3.30
CA LYS A 28 38.45 -45.72 4.18
C LYS A 28 38.20 -44.30 3.67
N ALA A 29 36.93 -43.98 3.37
CA ALA A 29 36.57 -42.71 2.75
C ALA A 29 37.00 -41.52 3.61
N ILE A 30 37.59 -40.51 2.98
CA ILE A 30 38.04 -39.30 3.67
C ILE A 30 36.82 -38.46 4.05
N THR A 31 36.72 -38.09 5.32
CA THR A 31 35.68 -37.19 5.84
C THR A 31 36.26 -35.83 6.19
N ILE A 32 35.47 -34.78 6.06
CA ILE A 32 35.85 -33.41 6.42
C ILE A 32 34.83 -32.90 7.42
N THR A 33 35.27 -32.31 8.53
CA THR A 33 34.40 -31.61 9.50
C THR A 33 34.84 -30.17 9.64
N VAL A 34 33.90 -29.23 9.52
CA VAL A 34 34.10 -27.80 9.76
C VAL A 34 33.32 -27.45 11.02
N ASP A 35 34.00 -26.95 12.05
CA ASP A 35 33.40 -26.61 13.35
C ASP A 35 32.53 -27.74 13.95
N GLY A 36 33.00 -28.99 13.81
CA GLY A 36 32.32 -30.19 14.31
C GLY A 36 31.21 -30.73 13.39
N VAL A 37 30.87 -30.05 12.29
CA VAL A 37 29.85 -30.49 11.33
C VAL A 37 30.50 -31.13 10.10
N GLN A 38 30.05 -32.33 9.72
CA GLN A 38 30.57 -33.01 8.53
C GLN A 38 30.16 -32.27 7.24
N LEU A 39 31.15 -31.90 6.43
CA LEU A 39 30.95 -31.27 5.13
C LEU A 39 30.61 -32.32 4.08
N LYS A 40 29.40 -32.23 3.51
CA LYS A 40 28.96 -33.07 2.38
C LYS A 40 29.36 -32.41 1.06
N THR A 41 29.93 -33.20 0.16
CA THR A 41 30.35 -32.75 -1.17
C THR A 41 29.80 -33.65 -2.26
N ASP A 42 29.54 -33.07 -3.44
CA ASP A 42 29.05 -33.78 -4.62
C ASP A 42 30.14 -34.63 -5.28
N GLN A 43 31.40 -34.20 -5.16
CA GLN A 43 32.59 -34.97 -5.46
C GLN A 43 33.32 -35.28 -4.14
N PRO A 44 33.53 -36.57 -3.78
CA PRO A 44 34.20 -36.96 -2.55
C PRO A 44 35.61 -36.37 -2.43
N PRO A 45 36.10 -36.08 -1.21
CA PRO A 45 37.49 -35.69 -1.00
C PRO A 45 38.44 -36.79 -1.50
N ALA A 46 39.57 -36.39 -2.06
CA ALA A 46 40.54 -37.32 -2.63
C ALA A 46 41.95 -37.03 -2.10
N MET A 47 42.72 -38.08 -1.77
CA MET A 47 44.13 -37.92 -1.43
C MET A 47 44.97 -37.93 -2.70
N ILE A 48 45.65 -36.82 -2.99
CA ILE A 48 46.51 -36.68 -4.16
C ILE A 48 47.87 -36.16 -3.69
N GLN A 49 48.94 -36.90 -4.00
CA GLN A 49 50.32 -36.57 -3.62
C GLN A 49 50.48 -36.27 -2.11
N GLY A 50 49.77 -37.01 -1.26
CA GLY A 50 49.83 -36.84 0.20
C GLY A 50 49.10 -35.58 0.72
N ARG A 51 48.22 -34.97 -0.08
CA ARG A 51 47.32 -33.89 0.34
C ARG A 51 45.87 -34.26 0.09
N VAL A 52 45.00 -33.85 1.02
CA VAL A 52 43.55 -34.00 0.85
C VAL A 52 43.05 -32.87 -0.04
N MET A 53 42.40 -33.25 -1.13
CA MET A 53 41.84 -32.37 -2.14
C MET A 53 40.31 -32.38 -2.04
N LEU A 54 39.68 -31.21 -2.09
CA LEU A 54 38.23 -31.05 -1.95
C LEU A 54 37.68 -30.16 -3.07
N PRO A 55 36.41 -30.31 -3.50
CA PRO A 55 35.80 -29.40 -4.46
C PRO A 55 35.89 -27.96 -3.95
N LEU A 56 36.45 -27.10 -4.79
CA LEU A 56 36.81 -25.73 -4.42
C LEU A 56 35.64 -24.97 -3.82
N ARG A 57 34.50 -24.95 -4.52
CA ARG A 57 33.33 -24.19 -4.05
C ARG A 57 32.85 -24.68 -2.68
N ALA A 58 32.85 -25.99 -2.47
CA ALA A 58 32.38 -26.58 -1.21
C ALA A 58 33.22 -26.15 -0.01
N ILE A 59 34.55 -26.08 -0.13
CA ILE A 59 35.40 -25.65 0.98
C ILE A 59 35.36 -24.14 1.21
N PHE A 60 35.36 -23.32 0.16
CA PHE A 60 35.29 -21.87 0.31
C PHE A 60 33.93 -21.44 0.90
N GLU A 61 32.82 -21.98 0.40
CA GLU A 61 31.49 -21.68 0.93
C GLU A 61 31.30 -22.20 2.37
N ALA A 62 31.82 -23.39 2.68
CA ALA A 62 31.76 -23.93 4.05
C ALA A 62 32.50 -23.04 5.05
N LEU A 63 33.52 -22.31 4.61
CA LEU A 63 34.29 -21.37 5.41
C LEU A 63 33.79 -19.92 5.31
N GLY A 64 32.61 -19.70 4.71
CA GLY A 64 31.97 -18.37 4.62
C GLY A 64 32.55 -17.45 3.55
N ALA A 65 33.31 -17.99 2.59
CA ALA A 65 33.87 -17.23 1.48
C ALA A 65 32.97 -17.30 0.23
N THR A 66 32.91 -16.20 -0.52
CA THR A 66 32.30 -16.18 -1.86
C THR A 66 33.34 -16.51 -2.92
N VAL A 67 32.94 -17.19 -4.01
CA VAL A 67 33.87 -17.67 -5.04
C VAL A 67 33.46 -17.19 -6.42
N ASN A 68 34.39 -16.51 -7.09
CA ASN A 68 34.31 -16.21 -8.52
C ASN A 68 35.24 -17.13 -9.32
N TRP A 69 34.75 -17.64 -10.45
CA TRP A 69 35.53 -18.45 -11.37
C TRP A 69 35.56 -17.78 -12.74
N ASP A 70 36.76 -17.40 -13.19
CA ASP A 70 37.02 -16.95 -14.54
C ASP A 70 37.48 -18.14 -15.39
N SER A 71 36.57 -18.60 -16.25
CA SER A 71 36.80 -19.70 -17.17
C SER A 71 37.84 -19.38 -18.25
N ARG A 72 38.03 -18.11 -18.62
CA ARG A 72 38.95 -17.68 -19.68
C ARG A 72 40.40 -17.68 -19.20
N SER A 73 40.66 -17.15 -18.01
CA SER A 73 42.01 -17.15 -17.41
C SER A 73 42.31 -18.43 -16.61
N GLN A 74 41.30 -19.28 -16.41
CA GLN A 74 41.31 -20.43 -15.49
C GLN A 74 41.71 -20.04 -14.08
N THR A 75 41.13 -18.92 -13.60
CA THR A 75 41.46 -18.31 -12.31
C THR A 75 40.24 -18.33 -11.40
N VAL A 76 40.46 -18.76 -10.16
CA VAL A 76 39.49 -18.72 -9.08
C VAL A 76 39.87 -17.56 -8.19
N THR A 77 38.91 -16.73 -7.81
CA THR A 77 39.08 -15.72 -6.76
C THR A 77 38.07 -15.98 -5.64
N GLY A 78 38.55 -16.23 -4.42
CA GLY A 78 37.73 -16.36 -3.23
C GLY A 78 37.82 -15.13 -2.33
N PHE A 79 36.69 -14.69 -1.77
CA PHE A 79 36.62 -13.51 -0.90
C PHE A 79 35.99 -13.86 0.45
N LYS A 80 36.66 -13.54 1.56
CA LYS A 80 36.13 -13.66 2.93
C LYS A 80 36.62 -12.47 3.75
N GLY A 81 35.71 -11.57 4.14
CA GLY A 81 36.10 -10.29 4.74
C GLY A 81 37.06 -9.54 3.81
N ASP A 82 38.19 -9.09 4.35
CA ASP A 82 39.25 -8.42 3.60
C ASP A 82 40.24 -9.38 2.92
N THR A 83 40.05 -10.69 3.09
CA THR A 83 40.93 -11.72 2.53
C THR A 83 40.50 -12.13 1.13
N THR A 84 41.37 -11.90 0.15
CA THR A 84 41.23 -12.31 -1.25
C THR A 84 42.24 -13.40 -1.58
N VAL A 85 41.76 -14.58 -1.97
CA VAL A 85 42.59 -15.73 -2.38
C VAL A 85 42.44 -15.95 -3.89
N VAL A 86 43.53 -15.81 -4.65
CA VAL A 86 43.54 -16.04 -6.10
C VAL A 86 44.32 -17.32 -6.43
N LEU A 87 43.68 -18.23 -7.14
CA LEU A 87 44.22 -19.54 -7.52
C LEU A 87 44.10 -19.72 -9.03
N ARG A 88 45.20 -20.05 -9.71
CA ARG A 88 45.17 -20.39 -11.14
C ARG A 88 45.31 -21.90 -11.33
N MET A 89 44.50 -22.48 -12.22
CA MET A 89 44.56 -23.92 -12.50
C MET A 89 45.96 -24.35 -12.94
N LYS A 90 46.38 -25.53 -12.47
CA LYS A 90 47.71 -26.12 -12.74
C LYS A 90 48.91 -25.29 -12.26
N SER A 91 48.68 -24.11 -11.66
CA SER A 91 49.72 -23.31 -11.04
C SER A 91 49.99 -23.82 -9.62
N LYS A 92 51.27 -23.90 -9.25
CA LYS A 92 51.66 -24.04 -7.84
C LYS A 92 51.70 -22.69 -7.12
N VAL A 93 51.53 -21.57 -7.82
CA VAL A 93 51.52 -20.24 -7.23
C VAL A 93 50.07 -19.75 -7.12
N ALA A 94 49.68 -19.36 -5.91
CA ALA A 94 48.45 -18.67 -5.55
C ALA A 94 48.80 -17.30 -4.96
N THR A 95 47.83 -16.39 -4.83
CA THR A 95 48.01 -15.17 -4.03
C THR A 95 46.99 -15.06 -2.92
N ILE A 96 47.41 -14.54 -1.77
CA ILE A 96 46.54 -14.16 -0.64
C ILE A 96 46.77 -12.67 -0.43
N ASN A 97 45.74 -11.85 -0.60
CA ASN A 97 45.83 -10.38 -0.53
C ASN A 97 46.95 -9.80 -1.42
N GLY A 98 47.12 -10.39 -2.61
CA GLY A 98 48.16 -9.99 -3.57
C GLY A 98 49.56 -10.55 -3.30
N GLN A 99 49.82 -11.18 -2.15
CA GLN A 99 51.11 -11.81 -1.84
C GLN A 99 51.16 -13.24 -2.37
N SER A 100 52.24 -13.59 -3.08
CA SER A 100 52.42 -14.92 -3.67
C SER A 100 52.72 -15.99 -2.62
N VAL A 101 51.97 -17.10 -2.67
CA VAL A 101 52.12 -18.28 -1.81
C VAL A 101 52.19 -19.53 -2.68
N THR A 102 53.03 -20.49 -2.30
CA THR A 102 53.22 -21.74 -3.03
C THR A 102 52.34 -22.84 -2.47
N LEU A 103 51.62 -23.54 -3.35
CA LEU A 103 50.81 -24.73 -3.07
C LEU A 103 51.68 -25.99 -3.09
N ASP A 104 51.49 -26.86 -2.11
CA ASP A 104 52.08 -28.20 -2.10
C ASP A 104 51.64 -29.04 -3.32
N VAL A 105 50.35 -28.94 -3.65
CA VAL A 105 49.72 -29.61 -4.80
C VAL A 105 48.89 -28.57 -5.55
N PRO A 106 49.10 -28.39 -6.87
CA PRO A 106 48.36 -27.40 -7.64
C PRO A 106 46.86 -27.74 -7.70
N ALA A 107 46.02 -26.72 -7.87
CA ALA A 107 44.61 -26.91 -8.15
C ALA A 107 44.42 -27.70 -9.46
N GLN A 108 43.56 -28.72 -9.45
CA GLN A 108 43.39 -29.64 -10.58
C GLN A 108 41.93 -30.07 -10.77
N ILE A 109 41.59 -30.49 -11.98
CA ILE A 109 40.22 -30.97 -12.27
C ILE A 109 40.17 -32.48 -12.03
N LEU A 110 39.25 -32.91 -11.18
CA LEU A 110 38.91 -34.32 -10.99
C LEU A 110 37.44 -34.51 -11.31
N ARG A 111 37.12 -35.35 -12.31
CA ARG A 111 35.75 -35.67 -12.74
C ARG A 111 34.86 -34.42 -12.98
N GLY A 112 35.44 -33.37 -13.57
CA GLY A 112 34.71 -32.14 -13.87
C GLY A 112 34.51 -31.20 -12.67
N ARG A 113 35.18 -31.42 -11.55
CA ARG A 113 35.24 -30.50 -10.41
C ARG A 113 36.66 -30.00 -10.20
N THR A 114 36.81 -28.69 -9.97
CA THR A 114 38.07 -28.10 -9.53
C THR A 114 38.32 -28.49 -8.09
N MET A 115 39.43 -29.18 -7.85
CA MET A 115 39.86 -29.67 -6.55
C MET A 115 41.05 -28.84 -6.05
N VAL A 116 41.03 -28.48 -4.77
CA VAL A 116 42.06 -27.66 -4.12
C VAL A 116 42.55 -28.31 -2.83
N PRO A 117 43.80 -28.08 -2.40
CA PRO A 117 44.30 -28.59 -1.13
C PRO A 117 43.51 -27.97 0.03
N VAL A 118 42.88 -28.81 0.85
CA VAL A 118 42.02 -28.36 1.97
C VAL A 118 42.78 -27.47 2.94
N ARG A 119 44.00 -27.88 3.29
CA ARG A 119 44.87 -27.14 4.22
C ARG A 119 45.16 -25.74 3.71
N PHE A 120 45.62 -25.61 2.47
CA PHE A 120 45.93 -24.30 1.89
C PHE A 120 44.73 -23.36 1.94
N VAL A 121 43.56 -23.81 1.49
CA VAL A 121 42.37 -22.94 1.45
C VAL A 121 41.94 -22.51 2.85
N SER A 122 41.99 -23.44 3.80
CA SER A 122 41.56 -23.17 5.17
C SER A 122 42.54 -22.21 5.87
N GLU A 123 43.84 -22.46 5.78
CA GLU A 123 44.88 -21.58 6.33
C GLU A 123 44.90 -20.22 5.64
N ALA A 124 44.69 -20.18 4.32
CA ALA A 124 44.59 -18.93 3.56
C ALA A 124 43.39 -18.07 3.99
N LEU A 125 42.36 -18.69 4.55
CA LEU A 125 41.19 -18.02 5.11
C LEU A 125 41.27 -17.88 6.65
N GLY A 126 42.46 -18.08 7.23
CA GLY A 126 42.75 -17.92 8.66
C GLY A 126 42.10 -18.97 9.54
N GLN A 127 42.11 -20.24 9.14
CA GLN A 127 41.47 -21.34 9.87
C GLN A 127 42.50 -22.44 10.17
N GLU A 128 42.39 -23.08 11.32
CA GLU A 128 43.26 -24.21 11.70
C GLU A 128 42.76 -25.52 11.07
N VAL A 129 43.70 -26.38 10.62
CA VAL A 129 43.38 -27.67 10.00
C VAL A 129 44.17 -28.82 10.62
N ASP A 130 43.44 -29.76 11.22
CA ASP A 130 43.99 -31.02 11.70
C ASP A 130 43.67 -32.20 10.77
N TRP A 131 44.60 -33.17 10.67
CA TRP A 131 44.41 -34.41 9.92
C TRP A 131 44.57 -35.63 10.82
N ASN A 132 43.47 -36.35 11.01
CA ASN A 132 43.47 -37.62 11.73
C ASN A 132 43.65 -38.80 10.76
N SER A 133 44.89 -39.30 10.67
CA SER A 133 45.25 -40.40 9.77
C SER A 133 44.55 -41.73 10.09
N ARG A 134 44.24 -42.00 11.38
CA ARG A 134 43.54 -43.21 11.81
C ARG A 134 42.07 -43.21 11.38
N ASN A 135 41.43 -42.04 11.46
CA ASN A 135 40.02 -41.87 11.13
C ASN A 135 39.78 -41.47 9.67
N GLN A 136 40.83 -41.09 8.95
CA GLN A 136 40.75 -40.47 7.62
C GLN A 136 39.88 -39.21 7.65
N THR A 137 40.06 -38.36 8.67
CA THR A 137 39.22 -37.17 8.91
C THR A 137 40.05 -35.90 8.92
N VAL A 138 39.67 -34.90 8.13
CA VAL A 138 40.19 -33.52 8.25
C VAL A 138 39.25 -32.72 9.13
N THR A 139 39.77 -32.07 10.17
CA THR A 139 39.02 -31.17 11.04
C THR A 139 39.48 -29.74 10.78
N ILE A 140 38.55 -28.85 10.46
CA ILE A 140 38.79 -27.42 10.29
C ILE A 140 38.11 -26.69 11.43
N ILE A 141 38.86 -25.83 12.14
CA ILE A 141 38.39 -25.02 13.25
C ILE A 141 38.50 -23.56 12.83
N SER A 142 37.39 -22.84 12.86
CA SER A 142 37.36 -21.41 12.58
C SER A 142 37.72 -20.59 13.83
N ASP A 143 38.68 -19.65 13.71
CA ASP A 143 39.07 -18.71 14.78
C ASP A 143 37.96 -17.69 15.12
N GLU A 144 36.92 -17.64 14.29
CA GLU A 144 35.67 -16.99 14.61
C GLU A 144 34.90 -17.88 15.59
N THR A 145 35.23 -17.76 16.87
CA THR A 145 34.15 -17.83 17.86
C THR A 145 33.43 -16.49 17.82
N PRO A 146 32.30 -16.32 17.10
CA PRO A 146 31.39 -15.23 17.41
C PRO A 146 30.79 -15.57 18.77
N SER A 147 31.52 -15.24 19.82
CA SER A 147 31.08 -15.44 21.19
C SER A 147 29.91 -14.51 21.54
N ASN A 148 29.37 -13.72 20.60
CA ASN A 148 28.19 -12.86 20.82
C ASN A 148 27.28 -12.57 19.58
N ILE A 149 27.22 -13.37 18.50
CA ILE A 149 26.11 -13.21 17.53
C ILE A 149 24.86 -13.88 18.11
N SER A 150 23.94 -13.08 18.62
CA SER A 150 22.66 -13.55 19.15
C SER A 150 21.67 -13.76 18.02
N ILE A 151 21.15 -14.98 17.91
CA ILE A 151 20.04 -15.28 17.01
C ILE A 151 18.80 -14.53 17.49
N SER A 152 18.09 -13.88 16.56
CA SER A 152 16.78 -13.28 16.80
C SER A 152 15.68 -14.34 16.88
N PRO A 153 14.74 -14.26 17.82
CA PRO A 153 13.64 -15.22 17.92
C PRO A 153 12.73 -15.17 16.68
N ALA A 154 12.09 -16.30 16.37
CA ALA A 154 10.91 -16.28 15.52
C ALA A 154 9.82 -15.40 16.18
N SER A 155 9.08 -14.65 15.38
CA SER A 155 8.08 -13.68 15.84
C SER A 155 6.69 -14.02 15.28
N ASN A 156 5.65 -13.31 15.74
CA ASN A 156 4.26 -13.50 15.28
C ASN A 156 3.76 -14.95 15.37
N VAL A 157 4.14 -15.66 16.45
CA VAL A 157 3.68 -17.03 16.67
C VAL A 157 2.18 -17.00 16.95
N SER A 158 1.43 -17.63 16.07
CA SER A 158 -0.03 -17.74 16.14
C SER A 158 -0.42 -19.20 15.93
N VAL A 159 -1.57 -19.56 16.49
CA VAL A 159 -2.11 -20.91 16.42
C VAL A 159 -3.58 -20.80 16.12
N ARG A 160 -4.07 -21.63 15.21
CA ARG A 160 -5.50 -21.75 14.91
C ARG A 160 -5.92 -23.21 14.87
N ASP A 161 -7.19 -23.41 15.19
CA ASP A 161 -7.87 -24.69 15.10
C ASP A 161 -8.37 -24.88 13.65
N VAL A 162 -7.84 -25.87 12.93
CA VAL A 162 -8.08 -26.07 11.48
C VAL A 162 -8.77 -27.39 11.15
N ASN A 163 -8.88 -28.32 12.09
CA ASN A 163 -9.53 -29.62 11.91
C ASN A 163 -10.31 -29.99 13.20
N ASP A 164 -10.96 -31.15 13.22
CA ASP A 164 -11.82 -31.56 14.35
C ASP A 164 -11.62 -33.05 14.67
N GLN A 165 -10.37 -33.41 14.93
CA GLN A 165 -9.90 -34.77 15.23
C GLN A 165 -9.67 -34.98 16.74
N GLY A 166 -9.75 -33.91 17.53
CA GLY A 166 -9.41 -33.85 18.94
C GLY A 166 -7.93 -34.05 19.26
N ASP A 167 -7.04 -33.93 18.27
CA ASP A 167 -5.62 -34.23 18.40
C ASP A 167 -4.72 -33.16 17.73
N GLY A 168 -3.42 -33.42 17.65
CA GLY A 168 -2.47 -32.49 17.05
C GLY A 168 -2.82 -32.03 15.61
N ARG A 169 -3.56 -32.83 14.82
CA ARG A 169 -3.96 -32.45 13.45
C ARG A 169 -4.86 -31.22 13.40
N ASP A 170 -5.47 -30.87 14.51
CA ASP A 170 -6.34 -29.69 14.63
C ASP A 170 -5.53 -28.41 14.79
N MET A 171 -4.25 -28.52 15.17
CA MET A 171 -3.41 -27.39 15.47
C MET A 171 -2.55 -27.00 14.27
N GLU A 172 -2.85 -25.85 13.65
CA GLU A 172 -1.93 -25.21 12.70
C GLU A 172 -1.19 -24.05 13.36
N VAL A 173 0.14 -24.11 13.32
CA VAL A 173 1.05 -23.14 13.90
C VAL A 173 1.67 -22.29 12.82
N SER A 174 1.52 -20.98 12.92
CA SER A 174 2.13 -20.00 12.01
C SER A 174 3.10 -19.07 12.73
N PHE A 175 4.23 -18.73 12.10
CA PHE A 175 5.21 -17.80 12.65
C PHE A 175 6.04 -17.11 11.57
N SER A 176 6.51 -15.90 11.88
CA SER A 176 7.51 -15.19 11.10
C SER A 176 8.91 -15.75 11.38
N ARG A 177 9.69 -15.95 10.32
CA ARG A 177 11.07 -16.45 10.45
C ARG A 177 11.94 -15.51 11.29
N SER A 178 13.01 -16.05 11.85
CA SER A 178 14.09 -15.26 12.45
C SER A 178 14.65 -14.26 11.42
N SER A 179 14.89 -13.01 11.83
CA SER A 179 15.61 -12.05 10.98
C SER A 179 17.04 -12.51 10.69
N THR A 180 17.60 -13.34 11.56
CA THR A 180 18.94 -13.92 11.50
C THR A 180 18.89 -15.41 11.14
N GLU A 181 17.91 -15.82 10.31
CA GLU A 181 17.66 -17.23 9.94
C GLU A 181 18.87 -17.93 9.29
N SER A 182 19.82 -17.17 8.72
CA SER A 182 21.10 -17.69 8.20
C SER A 182 21.94 -18.41 9.26
N TYR A 183 21.75 -18.10 10.54
CA TYR A 183 22.43 -18.73 11.68
C TYR A 183 21.54 -19.77 12.39
N VAL A 184 20.33 -20.00 11.90
CA VAL A 184 19.39 -21.00 12.42
C VAL A 184 19.55 -22.28 11.62
N ASP A 185 19.75 -23.39 12.31
CA ASP A 185 19.79 -24.73 11.73
C ASP A 185 18.37 -25.22 11.38
N HIS A 186 17.47 -25.20 12.36
CA HIS A 186 16.05 -25.50 12.22
C HIS A 186 15.22 -24.83 13.32
N TYR A 187 13.91 -24.84 13.17
CA TYR A 187 12.98 -24.49 14.24
C TYR A 187 12.42 -25.73 14.91
N ARG A 188 12.17 -25.64 16.22
CA ARG A 188 11.37 -26.61 16.96
C ARG A 188 10.06 -25.95 17.41
N VAL A 189 8.94 -26.51 16.96
CA VAL A 189 7.60 -26.13 17.39
C VAL A 189 7.30 -26.85 18.70
N MET A 190 7.16 -26.08 19.78
CA MET A 190 6.94 -26.58 21.13
C MET A 190 5.54 -26.20 21.58
N VAL A 191 4.71 -27.22 21.84
CA VAL A 191 3.35 -27.05 22.34
C VAL A 191 3.37 -27.21 23.86
N LEU A 192 2.74 -26.29 24.58
CA LEU A 192 2.76 -26.25 26.03
C LEU A 192 1.35 -26.09 26.57
N LYS A 193 1.02 -26.80 27.65
CA LYS A 193 -0.20 -26.48 28.41
C LYS A 193 -0.14 -25.02 28.86
N ALA A 194 -1.23 -24.27 28.72
CA ALA A 194 -1.23 -22.81 28.92
C ALA A 194 -0.83 -22.37 30.35
N SER A 195 -0.93 -23.25 31.34
CA SER A 195 -0.51 -23.02 32.73
C SER A 195 1.00 -23.25 32.95
N LYS A 196 1.74 -23.78 31.98
CA LYS A 196 3.12 -24.20 32.14
C LYS A 196 4.08 -23.02 32.00
N SER A 197 4.87 -22.77 33.04
CA SER A 197 6.05 -21.90 32.94
C SER A 197 7.13 -22.58 32.11
N PHE A 198 7.70 -21.85 31.15
CA PHE A 198 8.67 -22.41 30.22
C PHE A 198 9.63 -21.33 29.72
N ASN A 199 10.93 -21.63 29.75
CA ASN A 199 11.99 -20.72 29.33
C ASN A 199 12.97 -21.44 28.39
N LEU A 200 14.00 -20.73 27.94
CA LEU A 200 15.01 -21.28 27.03
C LEU A 200 15.72 -22.52 27.59
N ALA A 201 16.06 -22.52 28.89
CA ALA A 201 16.72 -23.67 29.52
C ALA A 201 15.83 -24.91 29.56
N SER A 202 14.52 -24.74 29.76
CA SER A 202 13.54 -25.82 29.63
C SER A 202 13.39 -26.30 28.18
N ALA A 203 13.36 -25.37 27.22
CA ALA A 203 13.25 -25.68 25.79
C ALA A 203 14.39 -26.56 25.27
N LEU A 204 15.62 -26.27 25.69
CA LEU A 204 16.80 -27.03 25.29
C LEU A 204 16.82 -28.48 25.81
N LYS A 205 16.06 -28.79 26.86
CA LYS A 205 15.99 -30.12 27.49
C LYS A 205 14.83 -30.98 26.99
N VAL A 206 13.95 -30.45 26.15
CA VAL A 206 12.80 -31.21 25.63
C VAL A 206 13.28 -32.35 24.74
N SER A 207 12.73 -33.55 24.95
CA SER A 207 13.02 -34.74 24.14
C SER A 207 12.65 -34.53 22.66
N PRO A 208 13.43 -35.06 21.69
CA PRO A 208 13.09 -35.00 20.26
C PRO A 208 11.72 -35.54 19.87
N SER A 209 11.15 -36.44 20.67
CA SER A 209 9.78 -36.96 20.46
C SER A 209 8.66 -35.98 20.83
N ASN A 210 8.99 -34.87 21.51
CA ASN A 210 8.04 -33.98 22.17
C ASN A 210 8.02 -32.56 21.54
N TYR A 211 8.52 -32.43 20.31
CA TYR A 211 8.41 -31.23 19.49
C TYR A 211 8.35 -31.60 18.01
N SER A 212 7.91 -30.68 17.16
CA SER A 212 7.95 -30.85 15.70
C SER A 212 9.07 -30.01 15.09
N VAL A 213 9.84 -30.58 14.17
CA VAL A 213 10.97 -29.89 13.50
C VAL A 213 10.50 -29.24 12.21
N VAL A 214 10.92 -28.00 11.98
CA VAL A 214 10.66 -27.24 10.75
C VAL A 214 11.98 -26.70 10.22
N SER A 215 12.41 -27.17 9.04
CA SER A 215 13.64 -26.72 8.38
C SER A 215 13.57 -25.24 7.96
N THR A 216 14.69 -24.54 7.82
CA THR A 216 14.77 -23.17 7.28
C THR A 216 14.43 -23.10 5.77
N SER A 217 14.00 -21.93 5.26
CA SER A 217 13.54 -21.76 3.86
C SER A 217 13.56 -20.32 3.35
N GLY A 218 13.91 -19.32 4.16
CA GLY A 218 13.87 -17.91 3.78
C GLY A 218 12.50 -17.24 3.86
N SER A 219 11.43 -17.96 4.23
CA SER A 219 10.05 -17.46 4.32
C SER A 219 9.34 -17.80 5.64
N ASN A 220 8.28 -17.04 5.95
CA ASN A 220 7.38 -17.32 7.08
C ASN A 220 6.74 -18.70 6.96
N ARG A 221 6.37 -19.31 8.10
CA ARG A 221 5.91 -20.70 8.16
C ARG A 221 4.51 -20.84 8.70
N ALA A 222 3.83 -21.84 8.16
CA ALA A 222 2.59 -22.41 8.66
C ALA A 222 2.75 -23.95 8.64
N VAL A 223 2.50 -24.62 9.76
CA VAL A 223 2.65 -26.07 9.89
C VAL A 223 1.48 -26.63 10.69
N THR A 224 0.73 -27.53 10.07
CA THR A 224 -0.25 -28.38 10.78
C THR A 224 0.49 -29.51 11.47
N LEU A 225 0.22 -29.71 12.77
CA LEU A 225 0.82 -30.80 13.52
C LEU A 225 0.20 -32.15 13.12
N THR A 226 0.73 -33.24 13.65
CA THR A 226 0.31 -34.60 13.30
C THR A 226 -0.46 -35.23 14.45
N GLN A 227 -1.15 -36.35 14.20
CA GLN A 227 -1.84 -37.12 15.24
C GLN A 227 -0.90 -37.60 16.35
N ASN A 228 0.40 -37.73 16.02
CA ASN A 228 1.44 -38.20 16.95
C ASN A 228 2.16 -37.05 17.65
N SER A 229 1.80 -35.79 17.38
CA SER A 229 2.43 -34.63 17.99
C SER A 229 2.10 -34.58 19.48
N ARG A 230 3.13 -34.33 20.28
CA ARG A 230 3.07 -34.27 21.74
C ARG A 230 3.38 -32.87 22.22
N ASP A 231 2.88 -32.54 23.40
CA ASP A 231 3.34 -31.36 24.12
C ASP A 231 4.74 -31.59 24.71
N VAL A 232 5.32 -30.53 25.27
CA VAL A 232 6.68 -30.57 25.85
C VAL A 232 6.82 -31.52 27.05
N ASP A 233 5.73 -31.95 27.69
CA ASP A 233 5.73 -32.95 28.76
C ASP A 233 5.69 -34.39 28.21
N GLY A 234 5.43 -34.54 26.91
CA GLY A 234 5.30 -35.84 26.24
C GLY A 234 3.88 -36.36 26.20
N ASP A 235 2.89 -35.61 26.67
CA ASP A 235 1.49 -35.97 26.52
C ASP A 235 1.04 -35.72 25.09
N TYR A 236 0.12 -36.54 24.59
CA TYR A 236 -0.53 -36.24 23.31
C TYR A 236 -1.30 -34.92 23.41
N ILE A 237 -1.26 -34.16 22.33
CA ILE A 237 -2.12 -32.98 22.17
C ILE A 237 -3.57 -33.48 22.10
N ARG A 238 -4.46 -32.90 22.91
CA ARG A 238 -5.85 -33.33 23.05
C ARG A 238 -6.82 -32.16 23.15
N ASN A 239 -8.10 -32.41 22.90
CA ASN A 239 -9.17 -31.46 23.14
C ASN A 239 -9.34 -31.09 24.62
N ASP A 240 -10.00 -29.94 24.86
CA ASP A 240 -10.34 -29.38 26.17
C ASP A 240 -9.14 -29.05 27.07
N GLN A 241 -7.92 -29.22 26.54
CA GLN A 241 -6.69 -28.78 27.17
C GLN A 241 -6.28 -27.44 26.53
N PRO A 242 -6.15 -26.36 27.33
CA PRO A 242 -5.61 -25.12 26.81
C PRO A 242 -4.11 -25.26 26.57
N TYR A 243 -3.66 -24.82 25.39
CA TYR A 243 -2.28 -24.79 24.95
C TYR A 243 -1.83 -23.38 24.54
N VAL A 244 -0.52 -23.18 24.56
CA VAL A 244 0.22 -22.10 23.90
C VAL A 244 1.37 -22.72 23.12
N VAL A 245 1.87 -22.06 22.09
CA VAL A 245 3.00 -22.53 21.30
C VAL A 245 4.16 -21.55 21.39
N ARG A 246 5.37 -22.09 21.48
CA ARG A 246 6.63 -21.36 21.35
C ARG A 246 7.51 -22.02 20.29
N ILE A 247 8.31 -21.21 19.62
CA ILE A 247 9.22 -21.65 18.58
C ILE A 247 10.64 -21.46 19.10
N LEU A 248 11.41 -22.55 19.19
CA LEU A 248 12.85 -22.48 19.44
C LEU A 248 13.58 -22.42 18.11
N ALA A 249 14.25 -21.31 17.83
CA ALA A 249 15.19 -21.21 16.72
C ALA A 249 16.53 -21.81 17.18
N VAL A 250 16.89 -22.97 16.63
CA VAL A 250 18.09 -23.71 17.01
C VAL A 250 19.27 -23.15 16.24
N GLY A 251 20.31 -22.71 16.96
CA GLY A 251 21.50 -22.16 16.32
C GLY A 251 22.35 -23.20 15.60
N LYS A 252 22.99 -22.76 14.52
CA LYS A 252 23.92 -23.58 13.72
C LYS A 252 25.29 -23.65 14.41
N GLY A 253 25.81 -24.84 14.67
CA GLY A 253 27.13 -24.99 15.30
C GLY A 253 27.20 -24.36 16.69
N SER A 254 28.05 -23.34 16.88
CA SER A 254 28.30 -22.66 18.16
C SER A 254 27.28 -21.56 18.51
N TYR A 255 26.36 -21.20 17.62
CA TYR A 255 25.36 -20.15 17.91
C TYR A 255 24.34 -20.60 18.96
N SER A 256 24.07 -19.72 19.92
CA SER A 256 23.07 -19.98 20.96
C SER A 256 21.65 -19.98 20.40
N SER A 257 20.86 -20.97 20.81
CA SER A 257 19.43 -21.06 20.43
C SER A 257 18.61 -20.00 21.16
N VAL A 258 17.52 -19.54 20.55
CA VAL A 258 16.64 -18.51 21.13
C VAL A 258 15.17 -18.93 21.04
N LEU A 259 14.38 -18.57 22.05
CA LEU A 259 12.98 -18.97 22.18
C LEU A 259 12.06 -17.77 21.93
N SER A 260 11.07 -17.94 21.04
CA SER A 260 10.05 -16.92 20.72
C SER A 260 9.22 -16.52 21.93
N SER A 261 8.46 -15.42 21.86
CA SER A 261 7.32 -15.20 22.76
C SER A 261 6.26 -16.31 22.57
N SER A 262 5.37 -16.47 23.56
CA SER A 262 4.23 -17.39 23.47
C SER A 262 3.19 -16.88 22.48
N SER A 263 2.57 -17.80 21.76
CA SER A 263 1.34 -17.52 21.02
C SER A 263 0.19 -17.12 21.96
N PRO A 264 -0.90 -16.57 21.42
CA PRO A 264 -2.19 -16.58 22.11
C PRO A 264 -2.59 -18.00 22.54
N LYS A 265 -3.36 -18.07 23.63
CA LYS A 265 -3.92 -19.32 24.16
C LYS A 265 -4.93 -19.89 23.17
N ILE A 266 -4.84 -21.19 22.90
CA ILE A 266 -5.83 -21.96 22.14
C ILE A 266 -6.33 -23.14 22.98
N THR A 267 -7.60 -23.51 22.84
CA THR A 267 -8.12 -24.77 23.39
C THR A 267 -8.73 -25.51 22.22
N LEU A 268 -8.19 -26.68 21.87
CA LEU A 268 -8.75 -27.50 20.82
C LEU A 268 -10.11 -28.00 21.29
N THR A 269 -11.12 -27.89 20.44
CA THR A 269 -12.46 -28.41 20.75
C THR A 269 -12.75 -29.56 19.81
N ASN A 270 -12.77 -30.79 20.32
CA ASN A 270 -13.31 -31.92 19.57
C ASN A 270 -14.83 -31.80 19.65
N LEU A 271 -15.48 -31.37 18.58
CA LEU A 271 -16.92 -31.30 18.55
C LEU A 271 -17.47 -32.72 18.46
N SER A 272 -18.04 -33.20 19.57
CA SER A 272 -18.86 -34.42 19.59
C SER A 272 -20.07 -34.31 18.64
N SER A 273 -20.49 -33.09 18.30
CA SER A 273 -21.50 -32.79 17.28
C SER A 273 -21.35 -31.37 16.73
N VAL A 274 -21.81 -31.13 15.50
CA VAL A 274 -21.87 -29.78 14.92
C VAL A 274 -22.72 -28.81 15.75
N THR A 275 -22.54 -27.50 15.55
CA THR A 275 -23.31 -26.47 16.26
C THR A 275 -24.78 -26.42 15.77
N GLU A 276 -25.72 -26.26 16.70
CA GLU A 276 -27.14 -26.08 16.36
C GLU A 276 -27.43 -24.71 15.74
N VAL A 277 -28.44 -24.62 14.89
CA VAL A 277 -28.98 -23.33 14.44
C VAL A 277 -29.80 -22.68 15.55
N THR A 278 -29.93 -21.35 15.51
CA THR A 278 -30.70 -20.59 16.49
C THR A 278 -31.83 -19.81 15.82
N SER A 279 -32.74 -19.23 16.61
CA SER A 279 -33.81 -18.35 16.12
C SER A 279 -34.71 -18.98 15.05
N VAL A 280 -35.05 -20.26 15.19
CA VAL A 280 -35.96 -20.95 14.26
C VAL A 280 -37.35 -20.33 14.38
N LYS A 281 -37.85 -19.81 13.26
CA LYS A 281 -39.19 -19.23 13.13
C LYS A 281 -39.91 -19.90 11.98
N ILE A 282 -41.17 -20.23 12.23
CA ILE A 282 -42.11 -20.71 11.21
C ILE A 282 -43.17 -19.63 11.00
N SER A 283 -43.60 -19.42 9.76
CA SER A 283 -44.60 -18.43 9.40
C SER A 283 -45.50 -18.95 8.29
N ASP A 284 -46.77 -18.56 8.36
CA ASP A 284 -47.74 -18.74 7.29
C ASP A 284 -47.59 -17.57 6.30
N ILE A 285 -47.28 -17.84 5.04
CA ILE A 285 -46.91 -16.83 4.04
C ILE A 285 -47.77 -16.87 2.77
N ASN A 286 -48.61 -17.89 2.58
CA ASN A 286 -49.46 -18.06 1.39
C ASN A 286 -50.77 -18.79 1.76
N ASP A 287 -51.71 -18.90 0.80
CA ASP A 287 -53.03 -19.51 1.02
C ASP A 287 -53.32 -20.69 0.06
N PHE A 288 -52.33 -21.53 -0.24
CA PHE A 288 -52.43 -22.69 -1.13
C PHE A 288 -53.10 -23.92 -0.49
N GLY A 289 -53.30 -23.92 0.82
CA GLY A 289 -53.85 -25.04 1.57
C GLY A 289 -52.89 -26.21 1.76
N ASP A 290 -51.61 -26.01 1.44
CA ASP A 290 -50.57 -27.04 1.41
C ASP A 290 -49.22 -26.55 1.92
N GLY A 291 -48.17 -27.35 1.78
CA GLY A 291 -46.83 -27.02 2.27
C GLY A 291 -46.28 -25.67 1.79
N ARG A 292 -46.73 -25.12 0.65
CA ARG A 292 -46.27 -23.80 0.15
C ARG A 292 -46.65 -22.62 1.04
N ASP A 293 -47.56 -22.83 1.98
CA ASP A 293 -47.98 -21.83 2.95
C ASP A 293 -46.94 -21.66 4.05
N VAL A 294 -46.03 -22.61 4.20
CA VAL A 294 -45.00 -22.58 5.24
C VAL A 294 -43.71 -21.94 4.74
N SER A 295 -43.27 -20.91 5.45
CA SER A 295 -41.89 -20.41 5.43
C SER A 295 -41.20 -20.68 6.74
N VAL A 296 -39.97 -21.19 6.69
CA VAL A 296 -39.10 -21.37 7.86
C VAL A 296 -37.86 -20.53 7.70
N SER A 297 -37.53 -19.74 8.73
CA SER A 297 -36.28 -19.00 8.82
C SER A 297 -35.50 -19.35 10.08
N PHE A 298 -34.16 -19.30 10.02
CA PHE A 298 -33.29 -19.57 11.16
C PHE A 298 -31.92 -18.90 10.99
N THR A 299 -31.23 -18.69 12.11
CA THR A 299 -29.87 -18.14 12.14
C THR A 299 -28.85 -19.28 12.17
N ARG A 300 -27.97 -19.33 11.18
CA ARG A 300 -26.89 -20.33 11.12
C ARG A 300 -25.77 -20.05 12.13
N PRO A 301 -25.00 -21.05 12.58
CA PRO A 301 -23.83 -20.85 13.44
C PRO A 301 -22.79 -19.91 12.84
N GLN A 302 -22.02 -19.22 13.70
CA GLN A 302 -20.89 -18.39 13.28
C GLN A 302 -19.77 -19.20 12.62
N ASN A 303 -19.54 -20.42 13.11
CA ASN A 303 -18.68 -21.41 12.47
C ASN A 303 -19.54 -22.60 12.03
N ASP A 304 -19.80 -22.70 10.73
CA ASP A 304 -20.53 -23.82 10.14
C ASP A 304 -19.63 -24.70 9.25
N ASN A 305 -18.30 -24.61 9.37
CA ASN A 305 -17.35 -25.33 8.51
C ASN A 305 -17.57 -26.84 8.49
N ASN A 306 -17.96 -27.43 9.62
CA ASN A 306 -18.21 -28.87 9.78
C ASN A 306 -19.65 -29.28 9.44
N ILE A 307 -20.50 -28.36 9.00
CA ILE A 307 -21.87 -28.65 8.57
C ILE A 307 -21.86 -29.02 7.06
N ALA A 308 -22.75 -29.86 6.57
CA ALA A 308 -22.95 -30.10 5.14
C ALA A 308 -24.10 -29.27 4.60
N ASN A 309 -25.25 -29.37 5.27
CA ASN A 309 -26.49 -28.68 4.97
C ASN A 309 -27.38 -28.62 6.23
N TYR A 310 -28.54 -27.98 6.10
CA TYR A 310 -29.57 -27.94 7.13
C TYR A 310 -30.79 -28.72 6.65
N ARG A 311 -31.41 -29.51 7.53
CA ARG A 311 -32.68 -30.19 7.24
C ARG A 311 -33.78 -29.60 8.09
N VAL A 312 -34.81 -29.06 7.44
CA VAL A 312 -35.97 -28.45 8.08
C VAL A 312 -37.07 -29.50 8.19
N PHE A 313 -37.46 -29.80 9.43
CA PHE A 313 -38.55 -30.70 9.77
C PHE A 313 -39.76 -29.91 10.23
N ILE A 314 -40.93 -30.25 9.69
CA ILE A 314 -42.21 -29.73 10.15
C ILE A 314 -42.87 -30.78 11.02
N VAL A 315 -43.09 -30.46 12.29
CA VAL A 315 -43.64 -31.37 13.29
C VAL A 315 -45.01 -30.86 13.68
N LYS A 316 -46.03 -31.73 13.78
CA LYS A 316 -47.29 -31.34 14.41
C LYS A 316 -46.99 -30.87 15.84
N THR A 317 -47.49 -29.72 16.25
CA THR A 317 -47.11 -29.07 17.51
C THR A 317 -47.35 -29.98 18.72
N LYS A 318 -48.40 -30.80 18.69
CA LYS A 318 -48.70 -31.81 19.72
C LYS A 318 -47.61 -32.88 19.90
N ASP A 319 -46.81 -33.14 18.85
CA ASP A 319 -45.78 -34.18 18.82
C ASP A 319 -44.37 -33.59 18.97
N ALA A 320 -44.23 -32.25 18.98
CA ALA A 320 -42.96 -31.55 18.99
C ALA A 320 -42.09 -31.85 20.23
N SER A 321 -42.70 -32.08 21.40
CA SER A 321 -41.97 -32.43 22.63
C SER A 321 -41.29 -33.80 22.58
N ASN A 322 -41.74 -34.69 21.69
CA ASN A 322 -41.22 -36.05 21.55
C ASN A 322 -40.25 -36.18 20.36
N PHE A 323 -40.15 -35.16 19.51
CA PHE A 323 -39.25 -35.16 18.36
C PHE A 323 -37.81 -34.89 18.81
N ASN A 324 -36.92 -35.85 18.54
CA ASN A 324 -35.54 -35.82 19.03
C ASN A 324 -34.53 -36.16 17.93
N LEU A 325 -33.24 -35.99 18.24
CA LEU A 325 -32.13 -36.19 17.31
C LEU A 325 -32.09 -37.59 16.68
N THR A 326 -32.42 -38.64 17.45
CA THR A 326 -32.46 -40.02 16.95
C THR A 326 -33.53 -40.18 15.88
N THR A 327 -34.73 -39.66 16.13
CA THR A 327 -35.82 -39.65 15.14
C THR A 327 -35.42 -38.85 13.90
N ALA A 328 -34.92 -37.62 14.08
CA ALA A 328 -34.52 -36.75 12.98
C ALA A 328 -33.44 -37.38 12.06
N ASN A 329 -32.48 -38.12 12.63
CA ASN A 329 -31.43 -38.80 11.86
C ASN A 329 -31.96 -40.01 11.06
N SER A 330 -33.03 -40.65 11.52
CA SER A 330 -33.60 -41.86 10.91
C SER A 330 -34.59 -41.60 9.77
N LEU A 331 -35.12 -40.39 9.67
CA LEU A 331 -36.13 -40.02 8.67
C LEU A 331 -35.50 -39.86 7.27
N SER A 332 -36.20 -40.35 6.25
CA SER A 332 -35.79 -40.19 4.85
C SER A 332 -36.05 -38.76 4.33
N SER A 333 -35.46 -38.40 3.19
CA SER A 333 -35.57 -37.06 2.59
C SER A 333 -36.98 -36.63 2.19
N SER A 334 -37.96 -37.52 2.15
CA SER A 334 -39.36 -37.17 1.91
C SER A 334 -40.07 -36.49 3.09
N TYR A 335 -39.45 -36.49 4.29
CA TYR A 335 -40.03 -35.96 5.54
C TYR A 335 -39.38 -34.64 5.98
N TYR A 336 -38.46 -34.09 5.19
CA TYR A 336 -37.79 -32.82 5.49
C TYR A 336 -37.44 -32.06 4.22
N THR A 337 -37.20 -30.76 4.36
CA THR A 337 -36.67 -29.90 3.29
C THR A 337 -35.20 -29.62 3.55
N THR A 338 -34.34 -29.87 2.56
CA THR A 338 -32.92 -29.53 2.65
C THR A 338 -32.69 -28.08 2.28
N VAL A 339 -32.04 -27.33 3.16
CA VAL A 339 -31.58 -25.95 2.93
C VAL A 339 -30.05 -25.98 2.84
N ASN A 340 -29.54 -25.62 1.66
CA ASN A 340 -28.10 -25.57 1.40
C ASN A 340 -27.48 -24.32 2.01
N LYS A 341 -26.17 -24.37 2.29
CA LYS A 341 -25.39 -23.21 2.68
C LYS A 341 -25.11 -22.34 1.46
N SER A 342 -25.75 -21.18 1.32
CA SER A 342 -25.34 -20.18 0.30
C SER A 342 -24.53 -19.04 0.93
N GLY A 343 -23.60 -18.49 0.14
CA GLY A 343 -22.47 -17.66 0.57
C GLY A 343 -22.72 -16.15 0.66
N SER A 344 -21.83 -15.52 1.44
CA SER A 344 -21.54 -14.08 1.62
C SER A 344 -22.68 -13.17 2.13
N ASN A 345 -22.75 -13.04 3.46
CA ASN A 345 -23.33 -11.94 4.26
C ASN A 345 -24.78 -12.05 4.79
N GLY A 346 -25.45 -13.19 4.69
CA GLY A 346 -26.69 -13.45 5.44
C GLY A 346 -26.48 -14.42 6.61
N SER A 347 -26.68 -13.98 7.86
CA SER A 347 -26.71 -14.89 9.02
C SER A 347 -28.04 -15.66 9.14
N ILE A 348 -29.08 -15.19 8.46
CA ILE A 348 -30.43 -15.78 8.43
C ILE A 348 -30.64 -16.53 7.12
N LEU A 349 -31.03 -17.79 7.20
CA LEU A 349 -31.46 -18.62 6.08
C LEU A 349 -32.97 -18.77 6.12
N THR A 350 -33.61 -18.69 4.96
CA THR A 350 -35.06 -18.86 4.79
C THR A 350 -35.33 -19.92 3.74
N GLY A 351 -36.27 -20.83 4.01
CA GLY A 351 -36.76 -21.84 3.07
C GLY A 351 -38.28 -21.86 3.02
N THR A 352 -38.83 -21.91 1.80
CA THR A 352 -40.25 -22.18 1.55
C THR A 352 -40.43 -23.64 1.14
N LEU A 353 -41.52 -24.26 1.56
CA LEU A 353 -41.77 -25.68 1.30
C LEU A 353 -42.52 -25.88 -0.03
N SER A 354 -42.47 -27.10 -0.57
CA SER A 354 -43.21 -27.47 -1.79
C SER A 354 -44.66 -27.85 -1.47
N SER A 355 -45.50 -27.91 -2.50
CA SER A 355 -46.90 -28.38 -2.36
C SER A 355 -47.01 -29.83 -1.88
N THR A 356 -45.94 -30.61 -2.07
CA THR A 356 -45.84 -32.02 -1.68
C THR A 356 -45.14 -32.24 -0.35
N ALA A 357 -44.78 -31.18 0.36
CA ALA A 357 -44.06 -31.28 1.62
C ALA A 357 -44.91 -31.97 2.70
N ARG A 358 -44.26 -32.83 3.47
CA ARG A 358 -44.87 -33.65 4.51
C ARG A 358 -44.35 -33.28 5.87
N ASP A 359 -45.18 -33.46 6.89
CA ASP A 359 -44.73 -33.42 8.27
C ASP A 359 -43.95 -34.68 8.65
N THR A 360 -43.36 -34.69 9.85
CA THR A 360 -42.54 -35.81 10.34
C THR A 360 -43.31 -37.11 10.57
N SER A 361 -44.65 -37.09 10.54
CA SER A 361 -45.49 -38.29 10.57
C SER A 361 -45.79 -38.83 9.16
N GLY A 362 -45.44 -38.09 8.10
CA GLY A 362 -45.66 -38.45 6.70
C GLY A 362 -46.95 -37.91 6.11
N ASP A 363 -47.74 -37.17 6.88
CA ASP A 363 -48.94 -36.52 6.34
C ASP A 363 -48.54 -35.30 5.53
N LEU A 364 -49.33 -34.96 4.49
CA LEU A 364 -49.19 -33.68 3.83
C LEU A 364 -49.48 -32.56 4.82
N ILE A 365 -48.67 -31.49 4.76
CA ILE A 365 -48.91 -30.26 5.51
C ILE A 365 -50.22 -29.64 5.02
N LYS A 366 -51.12 -29.27 5.94
CA LYS A 366 -52.47 -28.81 5.62
C LYS A 366 -53.02 -27.81 6.64
N ASN A 367 -54.09 -27.13 6.27
CA ASN A 367 -54.71 -26.11 7.10
C ASN A 367 -55.36 -26.66 8.37
N ASN A 368 -55.53 -25.79 9.36
CA ASN A 368 -56.10 -26.06 10.67
C ASN A 368 -55.33 -27.10 11.52
N VAL A 369 -54.08 -27.40 11.15
CA VAL A 369 -53.17 -28.20 11.97
C VAL A 369 -52.05 -27.28 12.49
N PRO A 370 -51.83 -27.21 13.82
CA PRO A 370 -50.73 -26.43 14.38
C PRO A 370 -49.40 -27.16 14.15
N TYR A 371 -48.41 -26.48 13.57
CA TYR A 371 -47.09 -27.00 13.27
C TYR A 371 -45.97 -26.23 13.98
N THR A 372 -44.88 -26.92 14.27
CA THR A 372 -43.62 -26.40 14.82
C THR A 372 -42.48 -26.80 13.89
N ALA A 373 -41.58 -25.87 13.56
CA ALA A 373 -40.38 -26.17 12.79
C ALA A 373 -39.21 -26.55 13.70
N VAL A 374 -38.45 -27.57 13.32
CA VAL A 374 -37.20 -27.97 13.97
C VAL A 374 -36.14 -28.15 12.87
N VAL A 375 -34.90 -27.73 13.13
CA VAL A 375 -33.84 -27.75 12.12
C VAL A 375 -32.67 -28.60 12.60
N LEU A 376 -32.21 -29.52 11.75
CA LEU A 376 -31.04 -30.34 12.00
C LEU A 376 -29.83 -29.75 11.26
N SER A 377 -28.80 -29.38 11.99
CA SER A 377 -27.45 -29.17 11.47
C SER A 377 -26.83 -30.51 11.15
N VAL A 378 -26.56 -30.78 9.87
CA VAL A 378 -26.01 -32.04 9.40
C VAL A 378 -24.49 -31.92 9.29
N SER A 379 -23.74 -32.83 9.89
CA SER A 379 -22.28 -32.89 9.76
C SER A 379 -21.84 -33.21 8.34
N ASN A 380 -20.70 -32.66 7.92
CA ASN A 380 -20.02 -33.03 6.68
C ASN A 380 -19.00 -34.17 6.86
N SER A 381 -18.83 -34.68 8.08
CA SER A 381 -17.94 -35.78 8.41
C SER A 381 -18.64 -36.85 9.26
N ASN A 382 -18.10 -38.07 9.22
CA ASN A 382 -18.61 -39.18 10.05
C ASN A 382 -18.06 -39.17 11.48
N SER A 383 -17.07 -38.33 11.78
CA SER A 383 -16.45 -38.20 13.11
C SER A 383 -17.18 -37.21 14.02
N VAL A 384 -17.97 -36.31 13.45
CA VAL A 384 -18.75 -35.29 14.17
C VAL A 384 -20.25 -35.61 14.02
N GLY A 385 -20.99 -35.67 15.13
CA GLY A 385 -22.43 -35.95 15.11
C GLY A 385 -23.29 -34.80 14.58
N ASN A 386 -24.51 -35.10 14.11
CA ASN A 386 -25.51 -34.07 13.78
C ASN A 386 -26.05 -33.43 15.07
N LYS A 387 -26.61 -32.22 14.95
CA LYS A 387 -27.23 -31.52 16.10
C LYS A 387 -28.58 -30.93 15.72
N LEU A 388 -29.58 -31.18 16.56
CA LEU A 388 -30.96 -30.72 16.37
C LEU A 388 -31.20 -29.44 17.17
N SER A 389 -31.85 -28.45 16.55
CA SER A 389 -32.23 -27.20 17.20
C SER A 389 -33.37 -27.37 18.21
N SER A 390 -33.57 -26.35 19.04
CA SER A 390 -34.89 -26.13 19.66
C SER A 390 -35.97 -25.89 18.60
N GLY A 391 -37.21 -26.27 18.92
CA GLY A 391 -38.36 -26.03 18.05
C GLY A 391 -38.79 -24.56 18.05
N SER A 392 -39.33 -24.09 16.93
CA SER A 392 -39.95 -22.76 16.83
C SER A 392 -41.21 -22.64 17.71
N SER A 393 -41.77 -21.43 17.77
CA SER A 393 -43.18 -21.26 18.15
C SER A 393 -44.10 -22.02 17.18
N SER A 394 -45.32 -22.32 17.64
CA SER A 394 -46.35 -22.97 16.81
C SER A 394 -46.99 -21.99 15.82
N VAL A 395 -47.33 -22.47 14.61
CA VAL A 395 -48.20 -21.78 13.65
C VAL A 395 -49.32 -22.71 13.21
N THR A 396 -50.55 -22.21 13.12
CA THR A 396 -51.67 -22.94 12.52
C THR A 396 -51.96 -22.31 11.16
N LEU A 397 -51.83 -23.11 10.10
CA LEU A 397 -52.14 -22.66 8.75
C LEU A 397 -53.63 -22.37 8.63
N GLY A 398 -53.99 -21.15 8.24
CA GLY A 398 -55.38 -20.73 8.14
C GLY A 398 -56.03 -21.16 6.82
N GLN A 399 -57.31 -21.56 6.81
CA GLN A 399 -58.16 -21.30 5.65
C GLN A 399 -59.01 -20.09 5.99
N ASN A 400 -58.91 -19.00 5.22
CA ASN A 400 -59.94 -17.95 5.25
C ASN A 400 -60.06 -17.26 3.90
N THR A 401 -61.31 -17.20 3.43
CA THR A 401 -61.91 -16.21 2.49
C THR A 401 -60.98 -15.59 1.45
N MET A 402 -61.28 -15.86 0.17
CA MET A 402 -60.69 -15.23 -1.03
C MET A 402 -60.15 -13.82 -0.73
N SER A 403 -58.83 -13.67 -0.79
CA SER A 403 -58.16 -12.37 -0.66
C SER A 403 -58.78 -11.40 -1.67
N THR A 404 -59.31 -10.27 -1.17
CA THR A 404 -59.81 -9.19 -2.04
C THR A 404 -58.65 -8.60 -2.81
N PRO A 405 -58.80 -8.27 -4.10
CA PRO A 405 -57.79 -7.51 -4.82
C PRO A 405 -57.42 -6.24 -4.05
N VAL A 406 -56.15 -5.88 -3.98
CA VAL A 406 -55.69 -4.66 -3.29
C VAL A 406 -55.19 -3.68 -4.34
N ILE A 407 -55.88 -2.55 -4.48
CA ILE A 407 -55.43 -1.45 -5.35
C ILE A 407 -54.17 -0.86 -4.73
N THR A 408 -53.06 -0.93 -5.46
CA THR A 408 -51.76 -0.42 -5.01
C THR A 408 -51.53 1.00 -5.52
N GLN A 409 -52.06 1.34 -6.69
CA GLN A 409 -51.87 2.65 -7.28
C GLN A 409 -53.00 2.99 -8.26
N VAL A 410 -53.39 4.27 -8.28
CA VAL A 410 -54.25 4.85 -9.32
C VAL A 410 -53.57 6.13 -9.77
N ASN A 411 -53.22 6.21 -11.05
CA ASN A 411 -52.46 7.31 -11.62
C ASN A 411 -53.19 7.90 -12.83
N ASP A 412 -52.95 9.19 -13.05
CA ASP A 412 -53.18 9.85 -14.32
C ASP A 412 -51.89 9.71 -15.18
N VAL A 413 -51.93 8.98 -16.29
CA VAL A 413 -50.74 8.55 -17.06
C VAL A 413 -50.69 9.04 -18.51
N ASN A 414 -51.81 9.51 -19.07
CA ASN A 414 -51.89 10.04 -20.44
C ASN A 414 -52.64 11.37 -20.44
N ASP A 415 -52.82 12.00 -21.61
CA ASP A 415 -53.43 13.33 -21.74
C ASP A 415 -54.50 13.39 -22.85
N PHE A 416 -55.18 12.28 -23.12
CA PHE A 416 -56.22 12.15 -24.13
C PHE A 416 -57.57 12.77 -23.74
N GLY A 417 -57.72 13.17 -22.47
CA GLY A 417 -58.94 13.68 -21.86
C GLY A 417 -60.05 12.66 -21.70
N ASP A 418 -59.71 11.37 -21.77
CA ASP A 418 -60.63 10.25 -21.72
C ASP A 418 -60.10 9.12 -20.82
N GLY A 419 -60.76 7.95 -20.84
CA GLY A 419 -60.38 6.81 -20.01
C GLY A 419 -58.92 6.36 -20.15
N ARG A 420 -58.23 6.66 -21.25
CA ARG A 420 -56.79 6.34 -21.43
C ARG A 420 -55.91 7.07 -20.44
N ASP A 421 -56.39 8.12 -19.81
CA ASP A 421 -55.61 8.88 -18.83
C ASP A 421 -55.54 8.13 -17.50
N LEU A 422 -56.46 7.22 -17.22
CA LEU A 422 -56.52 6.51 -15.94
C LEU A 422 -55.76 5.16 -16.01
N SER A 423 -54.71 5.04 -15.20
CA SER A 423 -54.01 3.77 -14.93
C SER A 423 -54.32 3.24 -13.54
N VAL A 424 -54.63 1.96 -13.45
CA VAL A 424 -54.97 1.27 -12.20
C VAL A 424 -54.04 0.08 -12.00
N SER A 425 -53.29 0.09 -10.91
CA SER A 425 -52.45 -1.01 -10.45
C SER A 425 -53.04 -1.69 -9.24
N PHE A 426 -53.05 -3.02 -9.23
CA PHE A 426 -53.52 -3.81 -8.10
C PHE A 426 -52.76 -5.13 -7.97
N ASN A 427 -52.68 -5.60 -6.73
CA ASN A 427 -52.16 -6.93 -6.44
C ASN A 427 -53.15 -7.99 -6.90
N LYS A 428 -52.65 -9.03 -7.56
CA LYS A 428 -53.47 -10.22 -7.85
C LYS A 428 -53.95 -10.85 -6.54
N VAL A 429 -55.06 -11.57 -6.59
CA VAL A 429 -55.47 -12.40 -5.45
C VAL A 429 -54.47 -13.55 -5.27
N SER A 430 -54.30 -14.03 -4.02
CA SER A 430 -53.33 -15.07 -3.68
C SER A 430 -53.58 -16.36 -4.49
N ASP A 431 -54.85 -16.78 -4.61
CA ASP A 431 -55.28 -17.90 -5.46
C ASP A 431 -56.20 -17.45 -6.63
N GLU A 432 -55.72 -17.56 -7.86
CA GLU A 432 -56.49 -17.26 -9.09
C GLU A 432 -57.10 -18.50 -9.75
N SER A 433 -57.04 -19.68 -9.12
CA SER A 433 -57.53 -20.95 -9.69
C SER A 433 -59.02 -20.91 -10.04
N THR A 434 -59.81 -20.18 -9.24
CA THR A 434 -61.26 -20.02 -9.40
C THR A 434 -61.66 -18.71 -10.09
N ILE A 435 -60.69 -17.80 -10.33
CA ILE A 435 -60.92 -16.50 -10.98
C ILE A 435 -60.91 -16.65 -12.51
N GLY A 436 -61.97 -16.16 -13.14
CA GLY A 436 -62.09 -16.06 -14.60
C GLY A 436 -61.50 -14.76 -15.14
N ALA A 437 -61.72 -13.63 -14.45
CA ALA A 437 -61.20 -12.31 -14.83
C ALA A 437 -61.27 -11.32 -13.65
N TYR A 438 -60.68 -10.14 -13.83
CA TYR A 438 -60.91 -8.97 -12.97
C TYR A 438 -61.82 -7.96 -13.67
N ARG A 439 -62.50 -7.13 -12.88
CA ARG A 439 -63.28 -5.98 -13.36
C ARG A 439 -62.88 -4.73 -12.60
N ILE A 440 -62.52 -3.68 -13.32
CA ILE A 440 -62.18 -2.35 -12.78
C ILE A 440 -63.40 -1.46 -12.93
N PHE A 441 -63.91 -0.94 -11.81
CA PHE A 441 -65.04 -0.03 -11.75
C PHE A 441 -64.53 1.37 -11.37
N VAL A 442 -64.90 2.36 -12.17
CA VAL A 442 -64.58 3.77 -11.92
C VAL A 442 -65.84 4.46 -11.45
N VAL A 443 -65.83 4.97 -10.22
CA VAL A 443 -66.99 5.58 -9.56
C VAL A 443 -66.68 7.04 -9.30
N ARG A 444 -67.64 7.94 -9.49
CA ARG A 444 -67.43 9.35 -9.14
C ARG A 444 -67.21 9.50 -7.63
N ALA A 445 -66.28 10.36 -7.24
CA ALA A 445 -65.84 10.49 -5.84
C ALA A 445 -66.94 10.95 -4.88
N ASN A 446 -68.05 11.51 -5.37
CA ASN A 446 -69.24 11.86 -4.59
C ASN A 446 -70.26 10.72 -4.45
N ASN A 447 -70.15 9.65 -5.25
CA ASN A 447 -71.12 8.53 -5.30
C ASN A 447 -70.52 7.21 -4.78
N TYR A 448 -69.24 7.18 -4.38
CA TYR A 448 -68.54 5.93 -4.07
C TYR A 448 -69.07 5.19 -2.83
N SER A 449 -69.68 5.91 -1.87
CA SER A 449 -70.21 5.31 -0.64
C SER A 449 -71.35 4.32 -0.91
N ASP A 450 -72.05 4.48 -2.02
CA ASP A 450 -73.20 3.65 -2.40
C ASP A 450 -72.78 2.46 -3.29
N PHE A 451 -71.49 2.37 -3.65
CA PHE A 451 -70.98 1.32 -4.51
C PHE A 451 -70.59 0.07 -3.70
N THR A 452 -71.44 -0.96 -3.77
CA THR A 452 -71.28 -2.23 -3.05
C THR A 452 -71.02 -3.40 -3.99
N LEU A 453 -70.59 -4.55 -3.45
CA LEU A 453 -70.44 -5.80 -4.22
C LEU A 453 -71.74 -6.20 -4.93
N SER A 454 -72.90 -6.00 -4.30
CA SER A 454 -74.20 -6.26 -4.93
C SER A 454 -74.43 -5.36 -6.14
N LYS A 455 -74.11 -4.06 -6.03
CA LYS A 455 -74.20 -3.12 -7.15
C LYS A 455 -73.21 -3.49 -8.27
N ALA A 456 -71.96 -3.80 -7.94
CA ALA A 456 -70.93 -4.23 -8.89
C ALA A 456 -71.33 -5.49 -9.68
N ASN A 457 -71.98 -6.46 -9.03
CA ASN A 457 -72.49 -7.67 -9.67
C ASN A 457 -73.67 -7.42 -10.63
N SER A 458 -74.47 -6.37 -10.39
CA SER A 458 -75.64 -6.02 -11.21
C SER A 458 -75.31 -5.25 -12.48
N LEU A 459 -74.10 -4.70 -12.60
CA LEU A 459 -73.70 -3.85 -13.72
C LEU A 459 -73.31 -4.67 -14.96
N GLY A 460 -73.77 -4.21 -16.14
CA GLY A 460 -73.40 -4.76 -17.43
C GLY A 460 -71.96 -4.40 -17.86
N ASN A 461 -71.47 -5.06 -18.91
CA ASN A 461 -70.07 -4.97 -19.37
C ASN A 461 -69.61 -3.59 -19.86
N THR A 462 -70.52 -2.63 -20.07
CA THR A 462 -70.21 -1.26 -20.48
C THR A 462 -69.83 -0.34 -19.33
N TYR A 463 -70.03 -0.76 -18.07
CA TYR A 463 -69.84 0.06 -16.85
C TYR A 463 -68.56 -0.29 -16.08
N TYR A 464 -67.70 -1.14 -16.64
CA TYR A 464 -66.43 -1.54 -16.06
C TYR A 464 -65.44 -1.92 -17.16
N THR A 465 -64.15 -1.94 -16.82
CA THR A 465 -63.11 -2.49 -17.69
C THR A 465 -62.77 -3.91 -17.24
N GLN A 466 -62.99 -4.90 -18.11
CA GLN A 466 -62.60 -6.29 -17.82
C GLN A 466 -61.11 -6.49 -18.10
N VAL A 467 -60.41 -7.15 -17.19
CA VAL A 467 -58.98 -7.45 -17.31
C VAL A 467 -58.75 -8.93 -17.10
N ASN A 468 -58.02 -9.56 -18.02
CA ASN A 468 -57.68 -10.98 -17.91
C ASN A 468 -56.63 -11.19 -16.82
N LYS A 469 -56.71 -12.31 -16.09
CA LYS A 469 -55.65 -12.70 -15.16
C LYS A 469 -54.36 -13.00 -15.92
N THR A 470 -53.22 -12.62 -15.34
CA THR A 470 -51.89 -12.81 -15.94
C THR A 470 -50.98 -13.71 -15.10
N GLY A 471 -51.41 -14.10 -13.89
CA GLY A 471 -50.56 -14.76 -12.90
C GLY A 471 -49.65 -13.80 -12.11
N TYR A 472 -49.65 -12.50 -12.44
CA TYR A 472 -48.87 -11.45 -11.79
C TYR A 472 -49.77 -10.30 -11.33
N ASN A 473 -49.22 -9.38 -10.52
CA ASN A 473 -49.89 -8.10 -10.24
C ASN A 473 -50.14 -7.35 -11.55
N ILE A 474 -51.25 -6.63 -11.61
CA ILE A 474 -51.76 -6.08 -12.87
C ILE A 474 -51.75 -4.56 -12.80
N THR A 475 -51.24 -3.94 -13.86
CA THR A 475 -51.39 -2.51 -14.15
C THR A 475 -52.14 -2.37 -15.46
N GLN A 476 -53.30 -1.73 -15.43
CA GLN A 476 -54.16 -1.54 -16.60
C GLN A 476 -54.39 -0.05 -16.85
N VAL A 477 -54.07 0.41 -18.06
CA VAL A 477 -54.54 1.70 -18.59
C VAL A 477 -55.90 1.47 -19.24
N LEU A 478 -56.91 2.28 -18.93
CA LEU A 478 -58.25 2.06 -19.51
C LEU A 478 -58.31 2.50 -20.98
N SER A 479 -59.39 2.13 -21.67
CA SER A 479 -59.57 2.46 -23.08
C SER A 479 -60.21 3.84 -23.27
N SER A 480 -60.14 4.38 -24.50
CA SER A 480 -60.73 5.68 -24.84
C SER A 480 -62.25 5.73 -24.66
N GLY A 481 -62.91 4.57 -24.71
CA GLY A 481 -64.35 4.43 -24.50
C GLY A 481 -64.76 4.05 -23.07
N ALA A 482 -63.83 4.03 -22.11
CA ALA A 482 -64.13 3.64 -20.75
C ALA A 482 -65.09 4.63 -20.07
N ARG A 483 -66.05 4.08 -19.32
CA ARG A 483 -67.13 4.82 -18.66
C ARG A 483 -67.08 4.60 -17.15
N ASP A 484 -67.59 5.58 -16.41
CA ASP A 484 -67.86 5.40 -15.00
C ASP A 484 -69.08 4.48 -14.77
N THR A 485 -69.32 4.10 -13.51
CA THR A 485 -70.41 3.20 -13.13
C THR A 485 -71.81 3.77 -13.33
N ASP A 486 -71.92 5.08 -13.61
CA ASP A 486 -73.16 5.77 -13.95
C ASP A 486 -73.37 5.85 -15.49
N GLY A 487 -72.40 5.37 -16.27
CA GLY A 487 -72.46 5.27 -17.73
C GLY A 487 -71.92 6.50 -18.47
N TYR A 488 -71.38 7.49 -17.77
CA TYR A 488 -70.76 8.64 -18.41
C TYR A 488 -69.32 8.33 -18.83
N ALA A 489 -68.86 8.93 -19.92
CA ALA A 489 -67.46 8.83 -20.31
C ALA A 489 -66.56 9.39 -19.18
N ILE A 490 -65.46 8.70 -18.94
CA ILE A 490 -64.41 9.20 -18.04
C ILE A 490 -63.80 10.44 -18.71
N GLN A 491 -63.70 11.55 -17.97
CA GLN A 491 -63.29 12.85 -18.52
C GLN A 491 -62.50 13.69 -17.50
N ASN A 492 -61.80 14.70 -18.01
CA ASN A 492 -61.04 15.64 -17.19
C ASN A 492 -61.92 16.48 -16.25
N GLY A 493 -61.33 16.91 -15.12
CA GLY A 493 -61.99 17.78 -14.15
C GLY A 493 -63.05 17.10 -13.29
N VAL A 494 -63.27 15.80 -13.46
CA VAL A 494 -64.14 14.99 -12.60
C VAL A 494 -63.27 14.16 -11.66
N SER A 495 -63.60 14.17 -10.37
CA SER A 495 -62.92 13.34 -9.37
C SER A 495 -63.57 11.96 -9.31
N TYR A 496 -62.74 10.91 -9.41
CA TYR A 496 -63.13 9.51 -9.40
C TYR A 496 -62.46 8.76 -8.25
N ARG A 497 -62.99 7.57 -7.97
CA ARG A 497 -62.40 6.52 -7.14
C ARG A 497 -62.58 5.19 -7.87
N VAL A 498 -61.70 4.23 -7.58
CA VAL A 498 -61.66 2.95 -8.28
C VAL A 498 -61.94 1.80 -7.33
N PHE A 499 -62.65 0.79 -7.82
CA PHE A 499 -62.79 -0.54 -7.20
C PHE A 499 -62.33 -1.61 -8.20
N VAL A 500 -61.75 -2.69 -7.69
CA VAL A 500 -61.38 -3.87 -8.48
C VAL A 500 -62.09 -5.09 -7.91
N MET A 501 -62.81 -5.83 -8.76
CA MET A 501 -63.49 -7.07 -8.39
C MET A 501 -62.80 -8.27 -9.00
N ALA A 502 -62.53 -9.30 -8.20
CA ALA A 502 -62.16 -10.61 -8.72
C ALA A 502 -63.45 -11.38 -9.07
N VAL A 503 -63.55 -11.81 -10.32
CA VAL A 503 -64.73 -12.51 -10.84
C VAL A 503 -64.45 -14.00 -10.87
N THR A 504 -65.20 -14.76 -10.10
CA THR A 504 -65.10 -16.23 -10.06
C THR A 504 -65.89 -16.86 -11.23
N ASN A 505 -65.51 -18.08 -11.61
CA ASN A 505 -66.23 -18.87 -12.62
C ASN A 505 -67.69 -19.17 -12.22
N ASN A 506 -68.02 -19.02 -10.93
CA ASN A 506 -69.38 -19.01 -10.39
C ASN A 506 -69.64 -17.63 -9.76
N SER A 507 -70.56 -16.84 -10.31
CA SER A 507 -70.78 -15.43 -9.95
C SER A 507 -71.21 -15.17 -8.50
N ALA A 508 -71.60 -16.19 -7.74
CA ALA A 508 -72.00 -16.06 -6.33
C ALA A 508 -70.83 -15.74 -5.37
N ASN A 509 -69.57 -15.88 -5.81
CA ASN A 509 -68.38 -15.77 -4.97
C ASN A 509 -67.43 -14.60 -5.35
N ASN A 510 -67.91 -13.63 -6.13
CA ASN A 510 -67.10 -12.46 -6.49
C ASN A 510 -66.72 -11.67 -5.24
N VAL A 511 -65.49 -11.13 -5.21
CA VAL A 511 -64.99 -10.29 -4.11
C VAL A 511 -64.54 -8.93 -4.63
N LEU A 512 -64.99 -7.86 -3.96
CA LEU A 512 -64.72 -6.46 -4.34
C LEU A 512 -63.63 -5.88 -3.42
N SER A 513 -62.67 -5.17 -4.00
CA SER A 513 -61.61 -4.47 -3.27
C SER A 513 -62.17 -3.37 -2.36
N PRO A 514 -61.41 -2.92 -1.35
CA PRO A 514 -61.57 -1.58 -0.80
C PRO A 514 -61.44 -0.51 -1.91
N VAL A 515 -62.05 0.65 -1.66
CA VAL A 515 -62.00 1.79 -2.58
C VAL A 515 -60.60 2.42 -2.64
N SER A 516 -60.18 2.90 -3.81
CA SER A 516 -58.94 3.69 -3.94
C SER A 516 -59.04 5.08 -3.27
N ASN A 517 -57.89 5.74 -3.13
CA ASN A 517 -57.84 7.19 -2.95
C ASN A 517 -58.49 7.90 -4.15
N PRO A 518 -59.06 9.11 -3.95
CA PRO A 518 -59.64 9.87 -5.05
C PRO A 518 -58.56 10.31 -6.04
N ILE A 519 -58.90 10.33 -7.33
CA ILE A 519 -58.08 10.77 -8.45
C ILE A 519 -58.88 11.78 -9.29
N SER A 520 -58.24 12.82 -9.81
CA SER A 520 -58.86 13.73 -10.79
C SER A 520 -58.00 13.72 -12.03
N LEU A 521 -58.62 13.63 -13.21
CA LEU A 521 -57.93 13.61 -14.50
C LEU A 521 -57.71 15.03 -15.01
N PHE A 522 -56.50 15.34 -15.50
CA PHE A 522 -56.15 16.66 -16.00
C PHE A 522 -55.64 16.57 -17.44
N SER A 523 -56.15 17.43 -18.34
CA SER A 523 -55.52 17.61 -19.65
C SER A 523 -54.20 18.35 -19.48
N SER A 524 -53.09 17.67 -19.77
CA SER A 524 -51.72 18.14 -20.03
C SER A 524 -50.70 17.63 -19.01
N ASN A 525 -49.96 16.58 -19.36
CA ASN A 525 -48.81 16.14 -18.56
C ASN A 525 -47.52 16.86 -19.01
N LEU A 526 -47.49 18.18 -18.84
CA LEU A 526 -46.24 18.97 -18.74
C LEU A 526 -45.99 19.35 -17.27
N GLY A 527 -46.26 18.41 -16.36
CA GLY A 527 -46.59 18.60 -14.95
C GLY A 527 -45.85 19.71 -14.21
N ALA A 528 -46.54 20.33 -13.25
CA ALA A 528 -45.89 21.23 -12.31
C ALA A 528 -44.72 20.54 -11.60
N VAL A 529 -43.72 21.31 -11.20
CA VAL A 529 -42.58 20.76 -10.46
C VAL A 529 -43.04 20.09 -9.16
N THR A 530 -42.33 19.05 -8.76
CA THR A 530 -42.63 18.30 -7.53
C THR A 530 -41.52 18.49 -6.49
N ASN A 531 -41.75 18.10 -5.24
CA ASN A 531 -40.78 18.27 -4.15
C ASN A 531 -40.26 19.71 -4.00
N LEU A 532 -41.14 20.70 -4.18
CA LEU A 532 -40.81 22.10 -3.97
C LEU A 532 -40.58 22.36 -2.48
N ASN A 533 -39.36 22.72 -2.14
CA ASN A 533 -38.92 23.07 -0.80
C ASN A 533 -38.30 24.46 -0.80
N VAL A 534 -38.43 25.14 0.33
CA VAL A 534 -37.78 26.42 0.58
C VAL A 534 -37.13 26.40 1.96
N SER A 535 -35.91 26.91 2.05
CA SER A 535 -35.18 27.08 3.30
C SER A 535 -34.55 28.46 3.39
N ASP A 536 -34.48 28.97 4.61
CA ASP A 536 -33.77 30.19 4.97
C ASP A 536 -32.29 29.87 5.23
N ILE A 537 -31.40 30.20 4.28
CA ILE A 537 -29.99 29.74 4.26
C ILE A 537 -28.96 30.83 4.58
N SER A 538 -29.38 32.06 4.79
CA SER A 538 -28.51 33.21 5.04
C SER A 538 -29.21 34.24 5.90
N ASP A 539 -28.50 35.30 6.31
CA ASP A 539 -29.07 36.34 7.16
C ASP A 539 -28.79 37.75 6.59
N TYR A 540 -28.99 37.90 5.28
CA TYR A 540 -28.92 39.19 4.60
C TYR A 540 -30.20 40.03 4.80
N GLY A 541 -31.24 39.46 5.40
CA GLY A 541 -32.56 40.03 5.58
C GLY A 541 -33.30 40.30 4.26
N ASN A 542 -32.90 39.64 3.18
CA ASN A 542 -33.39 39.91 1.82
C ASN A 542 -33.52 38.66 0.95
N GLY A 543 -33.76 38.82 -0.35
CA GLY A 543 -33.95 37.71 -1.29
C GLY A 543 -32.87 36.62 -1.23
N ARG A 544 -31.61 36.95 -0.90
CA ARG A 544 -30.50 35.97 -0.79
C ARG A 544 -30.72 34.89 0.25
N ASP A 545 -31.61 35.13 1.21
CA ASP A 545 -31.88 34.19 2.29
C ASP A 545 -32.76 33.02 1.82
N LEU A 546 -33.48 33.19 0.71
CA LEU A 546 -34.33 32.14 0.14
C LEU A 546 -33.51 31.20 -0.75
N PHE A 547 -33.42 29.94 -0.31
CA PHE A 547 -33.01 28.82 -1.15
C PHE A 547 -34.20 27.96 -1.52
N VAL A 548 -34.43 27.82 -2.82
CA VAL A 548 -35.56 27.07 -3.37
C VAL A 548 -35.03 25.84 -4.09
N SER A 549 -35.58 24.68 -3.78
CA SER A 549 -35.27 23.44 -4.49
C SER A 549 -36.53 22.71 -4.95
N PHE A 550 -36.45 22.05 -6.10
CA PHE A 550 -37.56 21.26 -6.64
C PHE A 550 -37.07 20.19 -7.62
N ASN A 551 -37.86 19.14 -7.77
CA ASN A 551 -37.68 18.16 -8.84
C ASN A 551 -38.23 18.71 -10.15
N LYS A 552 -37.53 18.44 -11.25
CA LYS A 552 -37.98 18.83 -12.58
C LYS A 552 -39.38 18.33 -12.90
N ALA A 553 -40.04 19.00 -13.84
CA ALA A 553 -41.26 18.47 -14.46
C ALA A 553 -40.98 17.14 -15.18
N VAL A 554 -42.02 16.33 -15.35
CA VAL A 554 -41.94 14.96 -15.91
C VAL A 554 -41.26 14.94 -17.29
N ASP A 555 -41.52 15.93 -18.13
CA ASP A 555 -40.88 16.10 -19.45
C ASP A 555 -40.46 17.56 -19.69
N GLU A 556 -39.15 17.79 -19.87
CA GLU A 556 -38.59 19.12 -20.19
C GLU A 556 -38.48 19.40 -21.68
N SER A 557 -38.81 18.45 -22.56
CA SER A 557 -38.65 18.60 -24.02
C SER A 557 -39.45 19.78 -24.60
N LYS A 558 -40.52 20.18 -23.93
CA LYS A 558 -41.40 21.30 -24.30
C LYS A 558 -41.34 22.48 -23.34
N ILE A 559 -40.44 22.45 -22.35
CA ILE A 559 -40.30 23.49 -21.32
C ILE A 559 -39.22 24.48 -21.76
N SER A 560 -39.55 25.76 -21.71
CA SER A 560 -38.63 26.87 -21.95
C SER A 560 -37.74 27.13 -20.73
N HIS A 561 -38.38 27.33 -19.57
CA HIS A 561 -37.75 27.64 -18.30
C HIS A 561 -38.77 27.48 -17.16
N TYR A 562 -38.30 27.57 -15.92
CA TYR A 562 -39.13 27.73 -14.74
C TYR A 562 -39.07 29.16 -14.22
N ARG A 563 -40.12 29.59 -13.51
CA ARG A 563 -40.15 30.86 -12.78
C ARG A 563 -40.44 30.60 -11.31
N ILE A 564 -39.54 31.03 -10.43
CA ILE A 564 -39.75 31.03 -8.98
C ILE A 564 -40.50 32.32 -8.62
N LEU A 565 -41.65 32.15 -7.98
CA LEU A 565 -42.59 33.21 -7.64
C LEU A 565 -42.71 33.29 -6.12
N VAL A 566 -42.28 34.43 -5.56
CA VAL A 566 -42.32 34.69 -4.11
C VAL A 566 -43.60 35.47 -3.79
N VAL A 567 -44.53 34.85 -3.07
CA VAL A 567 -45.89 35.39 -2.88
C VAL A 567 -46.12 35.78 -1.41
N PRO A 568 -46.39 37.06 -1.09
CA PRO A 568 -46.64 37.49 0.29
C PRO A 568 -48.02 37.03 0.76
N THR A 569 -48.06 36.22 1.81
CA THR A 569 -49.29 35.59 2.33
C THR A 569 -50.31 36.58 2.90
N SER A 570 -49.88 37.79 3.28
CA SER A 570 -50.77 38.86 3.73
C SER A 570 -51.64 39.44 2.61
N ASN A 571 -51.30 39.19 1.34
CA ASN A 571 -52.02 39.74 0.18
C ASN A 571 -52.70 38.69 -0.68
N TYR A 572 -52.39 37.41 -0.49
CA TYR A 572 -52.93 36.31 -1.27
C TYR A 572 -53.39 35.20 -0.33
N THR A 573 -54.68 34.91 -0.31
CA THR A 573 -55.24 33.72 0.36
C THR A 573 -55.04 32.47 -0.48
N ASN A 574 -55.04 32.62 -1.82
CA ASN A 574 -54.67 31.61 -2.82
C ASN A 574 -54.05 32.35 -4.00
N PHE A 575 -52.96 31.83 -4.58
CA PHE A 575 -52.32 32.39 -5.78
C PHE A 575 -52.53 31.44 -6.96
N SER A 576 -53.21 31.92 -7.99
CA SER A 576 -53.68 31.11 -9.12
C SER A 576 -52.69 31.07 -10.28
N LEU A 577 -52.84 30.06 -11.15
CA LEU A 577 -52.08 29.96 -12.40
C LEU A 577 -52.25 31.22 -13.29
N THR A 578 -53.44 31.80 -13.33
CA THR A 578 -53.71 33.03 -14.08
C THR A 578 -52.90 34.21 -13.54
N GLU A 579 -52.82 34.35 -12.22
CA GLU A 579 -52.00 35.39 -11.59
C GLU A 579 -50.51 35.15 -11.83
N ALA A 580 -50.05 33.90 -11.70
CA ALA A 580 -48.67 33.50 -11.97
C ALA A 580 -48.22 33.84 -13.41
N ASN A 581 -49.09 33.62 -14.39
CA ASN A 581 -48.81 33.95 -15.80
C ASN A 581 -48.68 35.45 -16.06
N ASN A 582 -49.35 36.28 -15.25
CA ASN A 582 -49.38 37.74 -15.40
C ASN A 582 -48.29 38.47 -14.61
N VAL A 583 -47.46 37.75 -13.83
CA VAL A 583 -46.36 38.36 -13.08
C VAL A 583 -45.31 38.93 -14.05
N SER A 584 -44.93 40.19 -13.82
CA SER A 584 -43.89 40.87 -14.61
C SER A 584 -42.54 40.15 -14.49
N SER A 585 -41.74 40.17 -15.57
CA SER A 585 -40.42 39.56 -15.61
C SER A 585 -39.41 40.09 -14.61
N ASN A 586 -39.65 41.27 -14.04
CA ASN A 586 -38.81 41.85 -12.98
C ASN A 586 -39.16 41.31 -11.58
N ASN A 587 -40.25 40.55 -11.45
CA ASN A 587 -40.86 40.16 -10.16
C ASN A 587 -40.84 38.63 -9.94
N TYR A 588 -39.97 37.92 -10.64
CA TYR A 588 -39.72 36.49 -10.45
C TYR A 588 -38.27 36.13 -10.78
N THR A 589 -37.81 34.96 -10.32
CA THR A 589 -36.49 34.43 -10.66
C THR A 589 -36.61 33.35 -11.72
N THR A 590 -35.91 33.51 -12.85
CA THR A 590 -35.89 32.52 -13.94
C THR A 590 -34.87 31.42 -13.65
N VAL A 591 -35.26 30.16 -13.84
CA VAL A 591 -34.37 28.99 -13.80
C VAL A 591 -34.46 28.27 -15.16
N TYR A 592 -33.36 28.26 -15.91
CA TYR A 592 -33.31 27.62 -17.22
C TYR A 592 -33.16 26.10 -17.10
N THR A 593 -33.79 25.37 -18.02
CA THR A 593 -33.70 23.92 -18.06
C THR A 593 -32.27 23.47 -18.39
N SER A 594 -31.82 22.41 -17.72
CA SER A 594 -30.49 21.80 -17.91
C SER A 594 -30.53 20.27 -17.94
N GLY A 595 -31.73 19.67 -17.87
CA GLY A 595 -31.94 18.22 -17.86
C GLY A 595 -31.75 17.55 -16.49
N LYS A 596 -31.33 18.30 -15.46
CA LYS A 596 -31.11 17.81 -14.09
C LYS A 596 -32.41 17.27 -13.48
N SER A 597 -32.32 16.22 -12.66
CA SER A 597 -33.46 15.68 -11.91
C SER A 597 -33.98 16.66 -10.84
N THR A 598 -33.09 17.48 -10.29
CA THR A 598 -33.38 18.50 -9.28
C THR A 598 -32.76 19.85 -9.66
N TYR A 599 -33.46 20.92 -9.32
CA TYR A 599 -32.99 22.30 -9.43
C TYR A 599 -32.91 22.92 -8.04
N GLU A 600 -31.88 23.73 -7.85
CA GLU A 600 -31.56 24.40 -6.60
C GLU A 600 -31.17 25.85 -6.94
N GLN A 601 -31.80 26.81 -6.27
CA GLN A 601 -31.63 28.22 -6.57
C GLN A 601 -31.66 29.06 -5.30
N ALA A 602 -30.52 29.67 -4.97
CA ALA A 602 -30.48 30.82 -4.08
C ALA A 602 -30.93 32.07 -4.86
N LEU A 603 -31.81 32.88 -4.28
CA LEU A 603 -32.31 34.07 -4.95
C LEU A 603 -31.26 35.21 -4.90
N ALA A 604 -31.35 36.15 -5.83
CA ALA A 604 -30.45 37.30 -5.88
C ALA A 604 -30.86 38.38 -4.86
N GLU A 605 -29.92 39.27 -4.50
CA GLU A 605 -30.17 40.41 -3.60
C GLU A 605 -31.30 41.32 -4.07
N ASN A 606 -31.39 41.51 -5.38
CA ASN A 606 -32.42 42.34 -6.01
C ASN A 606 -33.70 41.56 -6.34
N ALA A 607 -33.85 40.31 -5.90
CA ALA A 607 -35.09 39.56 -6.08
C ALA A 607 -36.27 40.31 -5.45
N ARG A 608 -37.44 40.17 -6.07
CA ARG A 608 -38.68 40.84 -5.68
C ARG A 608 -39.78 39.81 -5.50
N ASP A 609 -40.75 40.15 -4.67
CA ASP A 609 -42.00 39.40 -4.62
C ASP A 609 -42.83 39.61 -5.90
N VAL A 610 -43.89 38.83 -6.10
CA VAL A 610 -44.76 38.92 -7.30
C VAL A 610 -45.39 40.30 -7.49
N ARG A 611 -45.41 41.15 -6.45
CA ARG A 611 -45.93 42.52 -6.49
C ARG A 611 -44.84 43.56 -6.78
N GLY A 612 -43.57 43.16 -6.87
CA GLY A 612 -42.43 44.02 -7.15
C GLY A 612 -41.79 44.65 -5.91
N ASN A 613 -42.21 44.25 -4.69
CA ASN A 613 -41.57 44.74 -3.47
C ASN A 613 -40.30 43.94 -3.17
N ALA A 614 -39.36 44.54 -2.43
CA ALA A 614 -38.21 43.82 -1.91
C ALA A 614 -38.67 42.72 -0.94
N ILE A 615 -38.12 41.52 -1.12
CA ILE A 615 -38.26 40.42 -0.17
C ILE A 615 -37.49 40.81 1.08
N LYS A 616 -38.13 40.73 2.26
CA LYS A 616 -37.55 41.24 3.51
C LYS A 616 -37.88 40.36 4.72
N GLU A 617 -37.01 40.44 5.72
CA GLU A 617 -37.18 39.86 7.05
C GLU A 617 -38.56 40.21 7.67
N GLY A 618 -39.16 39.27 8.40
CA GLY A 618 -40.41 39.49 9.14
C GLY A 618 -41.69 39.52 8.27
N THR A 619 -41.58 39.32 6.96
CA THR A 619 -42.74 39.15 6.07
C THR A 619 -42.93 37.66 5.74
N SER A 620 -44.17 37.16 5.83
CA SER A 620 -44.49 35.76 5.56
C SER A 620 -44.81 35.53 4.09
N TYR A 621 -44.09 34.59 3.46
CA TYR A 621 -44.19 34.24 2.05
C TYR A 621 -44.56 32.77 1.84
N GLN A 622 -45.15 32.49 0.68
CA GLN A 622 -45.22 31.16 0.08
C GLN A 622 -44.52 31.20 -1.28
N ILE A 623 -43.83 30.11 -1.62
CA ILE A 623 -43.13 30.00 -2.89
C ILE A 623 -43.93 29.12 -3.83
N TYR A 624 -44.04 29.56 -5.08
CA TYR A 624 -44.57 28.80 -6.18
C TYR A 624 -43.52 28.70 -7.28
N VAL A 625 -43.58 27.64 -8.08
CA VAL A 625 -42.80 27.51 -9.30
C VAL A 625 -43.74 27.32 -10.48
N LEU A 626 -43.63 28.19 -11.46
CA LEU A 626 -44.37 28.10 -12.72
C LEU A 626 -43.48 27.45 -13.79
N THR A 627 -43.94 26.33 -14.33
CA THR A 627 -43.39 25.70 -15.52
C THR A 627 -43.84 26.47 -16.75
N VAL A 628 -42.89 26.99 -17.55
CA VAL A 628 -43.17 27.79 -18.75
C VAL A 628 -42.86 26.99 -20.00
N VAL A 629 -43.83 26.85 -20.90
CA VAL A 629 -43.70 26.03 -22.11
C VAL A 629 -43.24 26.84 -23.34
N ASN A 630 -42.64 26.16 -24.32
CA ASN A 630 -42.25 26.75 -25.61
C ASN A 630 -43.48 26.96 -26.51
N GLY A 631 -43.88 28.22 -26.76
CA GLY A 631 -44.93 28.59 -27.72
C GLY A 631 -45.86 29.72 -27.25
N SER A 632 -46.50 30.42 -28.19
CA SER A 632 -47.26 31.67 -27.99
C SER A 632 -48.69 31.52 -27.45
N SER A 633 -49.10 30.33 -27.00
CA SER A 633 -50.44 30.09 -26.41
C SER A 633 -50.35 29.99 -24.89
N VAL A 634 -50.81 31.03 -24.19
CA VAL A 634 -50.75 31.31 -22.74
C VAL A 634 -51.47 30.27 -21.84
N GLY A 635 -52.04 29.21 -22.42
CA GLY A 635 -52.88 28.23 -21.71
C GLY A 635 -52.17 26.97 -21.20
N ASN A 636 -50.87 26.80 -21.47
CA ASN A 636 -50.18 25.52 -21.26
C ASN A 636 -49.11 25.54 -20.13
N ASN A 637 -49.00 26.63 -19.36
CA ASN A 637 -48.09 26.67 -18.20
C ASN A 637 -48.70 25.91 -17.01
N ALA A 638 -47.87 25.33 -16.14
CA ALA A 638 -48.31 24.61 -14.96
C ALA A 638 -47.73 25.24 -13.69
N LEU A 639 -48.58 25.54 -12.69
CA LEU A 639 -48.17 26.12 -11.42
C LEU A 639 -48.08 25.02 -10.36
N SER A 640 -46.99 25.00 -9.59
CA SER A 640 -46.84 24.09 -8.45
C SER A 640 -47.86 24.34 -7.35
N ALA A 641 -48.03 23.36 -6.46
CA ALA A 641 -48.57 23.66 -5.13
C ALA A 641 -47.62 24.64 -4.40
N PRO A 642 -48.14 25.50 -3.50
CA PRO A 642 -47.30 26.36 -2.68
C PRO A 642 -46.45 25.55 -1.71
N THR A 643 -45.32 26.12 -1.30
CA THR A 643 -44.64 25.71 -0.06
C THR A 643 -45.51 25.99 1.16
N SER A 644 -45.13 25.42 2.31
CA SER A 644 -45.59 25.95 3.59
C SER A 644 -45.24 27.44 3.73
N THR A 645 -46.02 28.15 4.54
CA THR A 645 -45.72 29.56 4.87
C THR A 645 -44.38 29.64 5.58
N MET A 646 -43.53 30.53 5.10
CA MET A 646 -42.20 30.79 5.62
C MET A 646 -42.08 32.27 5.96
N THR A 647 -41.41 32.61 7.05
CA THR A 647 -41.01 33.99 7.35
C THR A 647 -39.50 34.00 7.39
N LEU A 648 -38.87 34.92 6.66
CA LEU A 648 -37.43 35.14 6.77
C LEU A 648 -37.13 35.62 8.20
N THR A 649 -36.23 34.89 8.87
CA THR A 649 -35.84 35.14 10.26
C THR A 649 -34.33 35.19 10.36
N LYS A 650 -33.78 35.96 11.31
CA LYS A 650 -32.32 35.97 11.49
C LYS A 650 -31.76 34.58 11.80
N ASN A 651 -31.09 33.98 10.81
CA ASN A 651 -30.51 32.66 10.91
C ASN A 651 -28.99 32.77 10.93
N PHE A 652 -28.44 32.85 12.14
CA PHE A 652 -26.99 32.94 12.35
C PHE A 652 -26.29 31.57 12.43
N ASN A 653 -26.90 30.48 12.00
CA ASN A 653 -26.24 29.17 12.10
C ASN A 653 -24.96 29.13 11.27
N VAL A 654 -23.92 28.52 11.84
CA VAL A 654 -22.60 28.33 11.22
C VAL A 654 -22.18 26.87 11.25
N GLN A 655 -21.27 26.47 10.35
CA GLN A 655 -20.71 25.12 10.31
C GLN A 655 -19.41 25.02 11.13
N ALA A 656 -19.12 23.83 11.65
CA ALA A 656 -17.83 23.55 12.28
C ALA A 656 -16.73 23.48 11.22
N VAL A 657 -15.49 23.83 11.60
CA VAL A 657 -14.32 23.61 10.73
C VAL A 657 -14.05 22.12 10.53
N THR A 658 -13.41 21.77 9.42
CA THR A 658 -13.04 20.39 9.07
C THR A 658 -11.52 20.23 8.98
N ASN A 659 -11.03 18.99 8.85
CA ASN A 659 -9.60 18.66 8.72
C ASN A 659 -8.71 19.25 9.83
N LEU A 660 -9.23 19.30 11.06
CA LEU A 660 -8.47 19.81 12.21
C LEU A 660 -7.33 18.87 12.56
N ASN A 661 -6.10 19.37 12.48
CA ASN A 661 -4.89 18.68 12.89
C ASN A 661 -4.03 19.59 13.77
N VAL A 662 -3.15 18.97 14.55
CA VAL A 662 -2.21 19.66 15.43
C VAL A 662 -0.84 18.98 15.35
N ALA A 663 0.22 19.78 15.33
CA ALA A 663 1.60 19.31 15.25
C ALA A 663 2.49 20.07 16.24
N ASP A 664 3.52 19.39 16.71
CA ASP A 664 4.63 19.95 17.48
C ASP A 664 5.73 20.33 16.46
N ILE A 665 5.97 21.63 16.23
CA ILE A 665 6.79 22.13 15.11
C ILE A 665 8.07 22.83 15.52
N ASP A 666 8.18 23.26 16.77
CA ASP A 666 9.32 23.99 17.32
C ASP A 666 9.73 23.34 18.66
N ASP A 667 10.72 23.91 19.34
CA ASP A 667 11.36 23.25 20.48
C ASP A 667 11.53 24.17 21.70
N ASN A 668 10.57 25.09 21.89
CA ASN A 668 10.55 26.06 22.98
C ASN A 668 10.06 25.45 24.31
N GLY A 669 9.40 24.28 24.26
CA GLY A 669 8.76 23.61 25.37
C GLY A 669 7.50 24.29 25.88
N ASP A 670 6.88 25.14 25.05
CA ASP A 670 5.69 25.91 25.37
C ASP A 670 4.74 26.01 24.17
N GLY A 671 3.66 26.77 24.32
CA GLY A 671 2.62 26.89 23.29
C GLY A 671 3.12 27.25 21.89
N ARG A 672 4.28 27.92 21.76
CA ARG A 672 4.88 28.27 20.45
C ARG A 672 5.15 27.07 19.57
N ASP A 673 5.28 25.89 20.17
CA ASP A 673 5.56 24.67 19.42
C ASP A 673 4.29 24.06 18.82
N VAL A 674 3.11 24.52 19.24
CA VAL A 674 1.83 24.05 18.72
C VAL A 674 1.53 24.75 17.39
N GLN A 675 1.49 23.97 16.31
CA GLN A 675 0.88 24.38 15.04
C GLN A 675 -0.46 23.70 14.84
N VAL A 676 -1.50 24.50 14.59
CA VAL A 676 -2.85 24.03 14.31
C VAL A 676 -3.18 24.26 12.84
N THR A 677 -3.73 23.25 12.19
CA THR A 677 -4.23 23.36 10.82
C THR A 677 -5.69 22.93 10.71
N PHE A 678 -6.50 23.63 9.94
CA PHE A 678 -7.90 23.28 9.67
C PHE A 678 -8.43 23.90 8.38
N THR A 679 -9.58 23.42 7.92
CA THR A 679 -10.32 23.91 6.75
C THR A 679 -11.57 24.67 7.21
N LYS A 680 -11.66 25.96 6.89
CA LYS A 680 -12.83 26.82 7.13
C LYS A 680 -14.02 26.34 6.28
N PRO A 681 -15.28 26.51 6.74
CA PRO A 681 -16.45 26.35 5.89
C PRO A 681 -16.34 27.19 4.61
N PHE A 682 -16.91 26.69 3.51
CA PHE A 682 -16.91 27.40 2.23
C PHE A 682 -17.70 28.72 2.28
N GLU A 683 -18.79 28.74 3.06
CA GLU A 683 -19.61 29.92 3.30
C GLU A 683 -19.35 30.48 4.72
N GLU A 684 -18.82 31.70 4.80
CA GLU A 684 -18.51 32.40 6.07
C GLU A 684 -19.43 33.62 6.31
N SER A 685 -20.54 33.76 5.56
CA SER A 685 -21.48 34.88 5.66
C SER A 685 -21.96 35.10 7.10
N ASN A 686 -22.35 34.01 7.78
CA ASN A 686 -22.82 33.99 9.16
C ASN A 686 -21.71 33.84 10.21
N VAL A 687 -20.48 33.57 9.79
CA VAL A 687 -19.32 33.46 10.69
C VAL A 687 -18.90 34.85 11.13
N ASN A 688 -18.61 35.01 12.41
CA ASN A 688 -18.01 36.20 12.98
C ASN A 688 -16.49 36.04 13.08
N HIS A 689 -16.05 34.98 13.76
CA HIS A 689 -14.65 34.56 13.90
C HIS A 689 -14.59 33.09 14.35
N TYR A 690 -13.39 32.55 14.45
CA TYR A 690 -13.12 31.24 15.05
C TYR A 690 -12.37 31.40 16.36
N ARG A 691 -12.61 30.49 17.31
CA ARG A 691 -11.85 30.39 18.56
C ARG A 691 -11.14 29.06 18.61
N ILE A 692 -9.80 29.08 18.69
CA ILE A 692 -8.97 27.89 18.89
C ILE A 692 -8.80 27.69 20.39
N LEU A 693 -9.21 26.51 20.89
CA LEU A 693 -9.21 26.15 22.30
C LEU A 693 -8.27 24.97 22.54
N ILE A 694 -7.45 25.06 23.58
CA ILE A 694 -6.48 24.03 23.95
C ILE A 694 -6.92 23.37 25.24
N VAL A 695 -7.13 22.05 25.18
CA VAL A 695 -7.81 21.30 26.22
C VAL A 695 -6.90 20.18 26.72
N PRO A 696 -6.48 20.20 28.00
CA PRO A 696 -5.61 19.17 28.56
C PRO A 696 -6.39 17.88 28.78
N THR A 697 -5.88 16.77 28.22
CA THR A 697 -6.59 15.49 28.19
C THR A 697 -6.71 14.83 29.56
N ALA A 698 -5.85 15.21 30.51
CA ALA A 698 -5.91 14.71 31.88
C ALA A 698 -7.13 15.24 32.67
N TYR A 699 -7.70 16.39 32.25
CA TYR A 699 -8.80 17.06 32.96
C TYR A 699 -10.14 16.92 32.23
N TYR A 700 -10.10 16.75 30.92
CA TYR A 700 -11.29 16.60 30.09
C TYR A 700 -11.18 15.31 29.28
N SER A 701 -11.94 14.28 29.69
CA SER A 701 -12.12 13.06 28.89
C SER A 701 -12.96 13.32 27.63
N SER A 702 -13.81 14.35 27.67
CA SER A 702 -14.52 14.94 26.53
C SER A 702 -14.72 16.44 26.76
N PHE A 703 -14.79 17.23 25.68
CA PHE A 703 -14.99 18.68 25.72
C PHE A 703 -16.11 19.05 24.74
N ASN A 704 -17.13 19.75 25.22
CA ASN A 704 -18.37 19.99 24.47
C ASN A 704 -18.61 21.48 24.15
N LEU A 705 -19.62 21.76 23.32
CA LEU A 705 -19.96 23.11 22.84
C LEU A 705 -20.25 24.08 23.99
N SER A 706 -20.93 23.64 25.06
CA SER A 706 -21.23 24.50 26.21
C SER A 706 -19.95 24.92 26.94
N GLN A 707 -19.02 23.99 27.15
CA GLN A 707 -17.72 24.25 27.76
C GLN A 707 -16.82 25.12 26.87
N ALA A 708 -16.85 24.90 25.55
CA ALA A 708 -16.13 25.74 24.60
C ALA A 708 -16.66 27.18 24.60
N ASN A 709 -17.99 27.35 24.69
CA ASN A 709 -18.63 28.65 24.72
C ASN A 709 -18.35 29.42 26.03
N SER A 710 -18.27 28.74 27.16
CA SER A 710 -17.97 29.36 28.47
C SER A 710 -16.47 29.59 28.71
N SER A 711 -15.59 29.09 27.83
CA SER A 711 -14.14 29.24 27.97
C SER A 711 -13.69 30.67 27.70
N THR A 712 -12.94 31.23 28.65
CA THR A 712 -12.37 32.58 28.56
C THR A 712 -10.99 32.61 27.89
N TYR A 713 -10.30 31.47 27.83
CA TYR A 713 -8.96 31.35 27.24
C TYR A 713 -9.05 30.65 25.89
N TYR A 714 -8.87 31.42 24.82
CA TYR A 714 -8.87 30.96 23.44
C TYR A 714 -8.06 31.91 22.55
N ILE A 715 -7.75 31.46 21.35
CA ILE A 715 -7.09 32.26 20.32
C ILE A 715 -8.11 32.59 19.25
N THR A 716 -8.17 33.86 18.84
CA THR A 716 -9.10 34.30 17.80
C THR A 716 -8.45 34.16 16.43
N GLU A 717 -9.15 33.49 15.52
CA GLU A 717 -8.81 33.48 14.10
C GLU A 717 -9.94 34.18 13.33
N ASN A 718 -9.58 35.15 12.49
CA ASN A 718 -10.56 35.93 11.72
C ASN A 718 -11.19 35.11 10.59
N LYS A 719 -12.42 35.46 10.21
CA LYS A 719 -13.07 34.91 9.02
C LYS A 719 -12.40 35.39 7.72
N GLY A 720 -12.55 34.61 6.64
CA GLY A 720 -11.96 34.88 5.33
C GLY A 720 -10.48 34.46 5.20
N GLY A 721 -9.85 34.83 4.08
CA GLY A 721 -8.48 34.42 3.73
C GLY A 721 -8.44 33.04 3.06
N ASN A 722 -7.35 32.29 3.27
CA ASN A 722 -7.22 30.93 2.74
C ASN A 722 -8.15 29.97 3.49
N ILE A 723 -8.89 29.16 2.75
CA ILE A 723 -9.78 28.13 3.30
C ILE A 723 -9.00 27.14 4.17
N ALA A 724 -7.79 26.74 3.75
CA ALA A 724 -6.85 26.00 4.58
C ALA A 724 -6.01 26.98 5.42
N THR A 725 -6.20 26.93 6.73
CA THR A 725 -5.55 27.83 7.70
C THR A 725 -4.53 27.05 8.53
N THR A 726 -3.35 27.63 8.70
CA THR A 726 -2.26 27.12 9.55
C THR A 726 -1.85 28.21 10.53
N ARG A 727 -1.80 27.90 11.83
CA ARG A 727 -1.45 28.85 12.90
C ARG A 727 -0.49 28.24 13.90
N THR A 728 0.62 28.95 14.15
CA THR A 728 1.52 28.71 15.28
C THR A 728 1.06 29.58 16.45
N LEU A 729 1.08 29.03 17.67
CA LEU A 729 0.33 29.57 18.79
C LEU A 729 1.25 30.15 19.89
N ASP A 730 1.63 31.43 19.82
CA ASP A 730 2.55 32.03 20.79
C ASP A 730 1.87 32.48 22.11
N GLY A 731 2.49 32.19 23.27
CA GLY A 731 2.11 32.73 24.59
C GLY A 731 0.79 32.21 25.17
N ILE A 732 0.32 31.07 24.68
CA ILE A 732 -1.06 30.59 24.86
C ILE A 732 -1.31 29.87 26.19
N ARG A 733 -2.57 29.95 26.62
CA ARG A 733 -3.09 29.24 27.78
C ARG A 733 -4.09 28.19 27.36
N ASP A 734 -4.15 27.10 28.11
CA ASP A 734 -5.21 26.11 28.02
C ASP A 734 -6.55 26.72 28.49
N VAL A 735 -7.66 26.02 28.26
CA VAL A 735 -9.01 26.48 28.65
C VAL A 735 -9.20 26.71 30.16
N ARG A 736 -8.24 26.27 30.99
CA ARG A 736 -8.23 26.50 32.45
C ARG A 736 -7.39 27.72 32.84
N GLY A 737 -6.72 28.36 31.88
CA GLY A 737 -5.86 29.53 32.09
C GLY A 737 -4.42 29.20 32.43
N ASN A 738 -4.00 27.93 32.37
CA ASN A 738 -2.60 27.57 32.59
C ASN A 738 -1.82 27.70 31.29
N TYR A 739 -0.55 28.09 31.36
CA TYR A 739 0.30 28.04 30.17
C TYR A 739 0.39 26.62 29.63
N VAL A 740 0.42 26.50 28.30
CA VAL A 740 0.67 25.22 27.65
C VAL A 740 2.15 24.87 27.88
N THR A 741 2.37 23.74 28.53
CA THR A 741 3.71 23.27 28.92
C THR A 741 4.03 21.89 28.36
N GLU A 742 5.32 21.66 28.17
CA GLU A 742 5.94 20.36 27.95
C GLU A 742 5.38 19.23 28.85
N GLY A 743 5.32 18.01 28.30
CA GLY A 743 4.99 16.77 29.01
C GLY A 743 3.50 16.60 29.33
N THR A 744 2.69 17.63 29.10
CA THR A 744 1.24 17.56 29.24
C THR A 744 0.61 17.25 27.89
N SER A 745 -0.33 16.30 27.88
CA SER A 745 -1.11 15.96 26.70
C SER A 745 -2.31 16.90 26.54
N TYR A 746 -2.49 17.43 25.33
CA TYR A 746 -3.57 18.33 24.95
C TYR A 746 -4.31 17.81 23.72
N ARG A 747 -5.54 18.31 23.54
CA ARG A 747 -6.29 18.30 22.29
C ARG A 747 -6.70 19.73 21.95
N VAL A 748 -6.80 20.00 20.67
CA VAL A 748 -7.28 21.28 20.14
C VAL A 748 -8.71 21.11 19.66
N TYR A 749 -9.52 22.13 19.89
CA TYR A 749 -10.86 22.31 19.32
C TYR A 749 -10.94 23.67 18.67
N VAL A 750 -11.77 23.80 17.64
CA VAL A 750 -12.06 25.10 17.01
C VAL A 750 -13.57 25.33 17.06
N LEU A 751 -13.96 26.43 17.69
CA LEU A 751 -15.34 26.89 17.77
C LEU A 751 -15.58 27.95 16.71
N THR A 752 -16.49 27.67 15.77
CA THR A 752 -17.00 28.67 14.83
C THR A 752 -18.04 29.53 15.53
N VAL A 753 -17.77 30.82 15.66
CA VAL A 753 -18.63 31.81 16.32
C VAL A 753 -19.47 32.51 15.25
N SER A 754 -20.77 32.61 15.48
CA SER A 754 -21.70 33.26 14.55
C SER A 754 -21.85 34.76 14.79
N ASN A 755 -22.36 35.49 13.79
CA ASN A 755 -22.67 36.93 13.92
C ASN A 755 -23.82 37.23 14.90
N GLY A 756 -24.66 36.24 15.19
CA GLY A 756 -25.82 36.40 16.09
C GLY A 756 -25.44 36.56 17.55
N ASN A 757 -24.19 36.24 17.91
CA ASN A 757 -23.67 36.26 19.28
C ASN A 757 -24.52 35.44 20.28
N THR A 758 -25.31 34.47 19.82
CA THR A 758 -26.08 33.57 20.67
C THR A 758 -25.47 32.15 20.67
N PRO A 759 -25.23 31.53 21.85
CA PRO A 759 -24.53 30.23 21.96
C PRO A 759 -25.16 29.07 21.17
N ASN A 760 -26.47 29.13 20.92
CA ASN A 760 -27.22 28.09 20.19
C ASN A 760 -26.94 28.09 18.67
N THR A 761 -26.19 29.06 18.16
CA THR A 761 -25.87 29.17 16.73
C THR A 761 -24.40 28.88 16.42
N TYR A 762 -23.57 28.59 17.44
CA TYR A 762 -22.15 28.26 17.27
C TYR A 762 -21.95 26.78 16.93
N ALA A 763 -20.81 26.45 16.30
CA ALA A 763 -20.47 25.07 15.96
C ALA A 763 -19.05 24.70 16.42
N LEU A 764 -18.92 23.60 17.17
CA LEU A 764 -17.63 23.10 17.67
C LEU A 764 -17.11 21.98 16.75
N SER A 765 -15.83 22.02 16.43
CA SER A 765 -15.16 20.94 15.69
C SER A 765 -15.11 19.63 16.48
N SER A 766 -14.89 18.52 15.78
CA SER A 766 -14.34 17.31 16.39
C SER A 766 -12.98 17.60 17.01
N ALA A 767 -12.59 16.82 18.02
CA ALA A 767 -11.30 16.97 18.68
C ALA A 767 -10.13 16.61 17.75
N SER A 768 -9.04 17.39 17.80
CA SER A 768 -7.77 17.01 17.14
C SER A 768 -7.22 15.69 17.69
N PRO A 769 -6.24 15.05 17.01
CA PRO A 769 -5.36 14.08 17.65
C PRO A 769 -4.73 14.64 18.94
N VAL A 770 -4.35 13.73 19.85
CA VAL A 770 -3.64 14.14 21.07
C VAL A 770 -2.24 14.59 20.71
N ILE A 771 -1.83 15.73 21.24
CA ILE A 771 -0.46 16.25 21.15
C ILE A 771 0.14 16.33 22.55
N THR A 772 1.40 15.94 22.70
CA THR A 772 2.19 16.15 23.91
C THR A 772 3.44 16.91 23.49
N LEU A 773 3.61 18.11 24.00
CA LEU A 773 4.81 18.91 23.72
C LEU A 773 6.02 18.26 24.38
N SER A 774 7.14 18.19 23.66
CA SER A 774 8.42 17.70 24.18
C SER A 774 9.50 18.77 24.02
N LYS A 775 10.34 19.02 25.03
CA LYS A 775 11.59 19.76 24.81
C LYS A 775 12.64 18.84 24.23
N SER A 776 13.48 19.45 23.42
CA SER A 776 14.75 19.01 22.90
C SER A 776 14.65 17.71 22.11
N LYS A 777 14.12 17.80 20.88
CA LYS A 777 14.48 16.80 19.88
C LYS A 777 15.95 17.07 19.50
N GLY A 778 16.85 16.41 20.23
CA GLY A 778 18.29 16.54 20.04
C GLY A 778 18.67 16.36 18.57
N VAL A 779 19.60 17.16 18.09
CA VAL A 779 20.16 17.06 16.75
C VAL A 779 20.66 15.62 16.55
N GLN A 780 20.23 14.94 15.50
CA GLN A 780 20.68 13.57 15.24
C GLN A 780 22.11 13.58 14.67
N ALA A 781 22.98 12.71 15.18
CA ALA A 781 24.28 12.46 14.58
C ALA A 781 24.10 11.75 13.23
N VAL A 782 24.94 12.09 12.25
CA VAL A 782 25.00 11.35 10.98
C VAL A 782 25.67 9.99 11.20
N SER A 783 25.47 9.06 10.27
CA SER A 783 26.03 7.71 10.33
C SER A 783 26.72 7.32 9.02
N ASN A 784 27.39 6.18 8.99
CA ASN A 784 28.03 5.61 7.80
C ASN A 784 29.00 6.58 7.11
N ILE A 785 29.89 7.20 7.88
CA ILE A 785 30.92 8.06 7.31
C ILE A 785 31.93 7.19 6.58
N THR A 786 32.07 7.44 5.29
CA THR A 786 33.08 6.83 4.43
C THR A 786 34.07 7.90 4.00
N VAL A 787 35.35 7.57 4.06
CA VAL A 787 36.45 8.42 3.64
C VAL A 787 37.32 7.65 2.65
N SER A 788 37.76 8.32 1.59
CA SER A 788 38.62 7.72 0.56
C SER A 788 39.61 8.73 0.02
N ASP A 789 40.81 8.22 -0.30
CA ASP A 789 41.89 8.96 -0.95
C ASP A 789 41.73 8.82 -2.50
N ILE A 790 41.35 9.92 -3.16
CA ILE A 790 40.93 9.94 -4.57
C ILE A 790 41.84 10.73 -5.50
N GLY A 791 42.91 11.34 -4.99
CA GLY A 791 43.80 12.22 -5.76
C GLY A 791 45.28 12.00 -5.45
N ASP A 792 46.13 12.79 -6.09
CA ASP A 792 47.58 12.78 -5.88
C ASP A 792 48.13 14.19 -5.59
N TYR A 793 47.27 15.05 -5.05
CA TYR A 793 47.63 16.43 -4.72
C TYR A 793 48.52 16.53 -3.49
N GLY A 794 48.56 15.49 -2.67
CA GLY A 794 49.33 15.36 -1.44
C GLY A 794 48.82 16.23 -0.29
N ASP A 795 47.58 16.70 -0.40
CA ASP A 795 46.92 17.57 0.56
C ASP A 795 45.45 17.17 0.74
N GLY A 796 44.71 17.95 1.54
CA GLY A 796 43.31 17.65 1.85
C GLY A 796 42.39 17.44 0.63
N ARG A 797 42.73 17.90 -0.58
CA ARG A 797 41.94 17.63 -1.81
C ARG A 797 41.76 16.15 -2.11
N ASP A 798 42.67 15.34 -1.61
CA ASP A 798 42.65 13.90 -1.82
C ASP A 798 41.57 13.21 -0.95
N LEU A 799 41.08 13.87 0.11
CA LEU A 799 40.01 13.34 0.97
C LEU A 799 38.62 13.57 0.35
N GLN A 800 38.02 12.48 -0.15
CA GLN A 800 36.59 12.42 -0.42
C GLN A 800 35.83 11.82 0.77
N ILE A 801 34.79 12.53 1.19
CA ILE A 801 33.99 12.20 2.38
C ILE A 801 32.53 12.04 1.94
N SER A 802 31.85 11.03 2.48
CA SER A 802 30.38 10.92 2.41
C SER A 802 29.81 10.32 3.68
N PHE A 803 28.52 10.59 3.95
CA PHE A 803 27.80 10.07 5.10
C PHE A 803 26.32 9.85 4.79
N ALA A 804 25.65 9.05 5.60
CA ALA A 804 24.21 8.86 5.49
C ALA A 804 23.45 10.01 6.17
N LYS A 805 22.41 10.51 5.50
CA LYS A 805 21.51 11.51 6.08
C LYS A 805 20.85 10.99 7.38
N PRO A 806 20.62 11.85 8.38
CA PRO A 806 19.83 11.50 9.57
C PRO A 806 18.39 11.13 9.23
N SER A 807 17.75 10.33 10.08
CA SER A 807 16.33 9.99 9.94
C SER A 807 15.42 11.22 10.12
N ASP A 808 15.91 12.20 10.88
CA ASP A 808 15.26 13.49 11.10
C ASP A 808 16.28 14.63 11.04
N GLU A 809 16.07 15.54 10.10
CA GLU A 809 16.89 16.74 9.91
C GLU A 809 16.14 18.03 10.28
N SER A 810 14.91 17.97 10.82
CA SER A 810 14.08 19.14 11.13
C SER A 810 14.83 20.19 11.98
N ASN A 811 15.59 19.72 12.96
CA ASN A 811 16.38 20.56 13.87
C ASN A 811 17.84 20.76 13.45
N ILE A 812 18.24 20.37 12.24
CA ILE A 812 19.62 20.51 11.73
C ILE A 812 19.71 21.72 10.80
N ALA A 813 20.61 22.65 11.13
CA ALA A 813 20.96 23.82 10.33
C ALA A 813 22.00 23.48 9.25
N SER A 814 23.09 22.83 9.68
CA SER A 814 24.23 22.46 8.84
C SER A 814 25.02 21.30 9.47
N TYR A 815 26.02 20.80 8.75
CA TYR A 815 27.01 19.89 9.31
C TYR A 815 28.42 20.49 9.22
N ARG A 816 29.30 20.08 10.11
CA ARG A 816 30.73 20.42 10.09
C ARG A 816 31.57 19.16 9.95
N ILE A 817 32.46 19.15 8.97
CA ILE A 817 33.48 18.12 8.78
C ILE A 817 34.69 18.47 9.65
N LEU A 818 35.07 17.55 10.52
CA LEU A 818 36.20 17.65 11.44
C LEU A 818 37.21 16.57 11.08
N VAL A 819 38.36 16.98 10.53
CA VAL A 819 39.47 16.05 10.23
C VAL A 819 40.39 16.01 11.45
N VAL A 820 40.41 14.88 12.14
CA VAL A 820 41.10 14.70 13.42
C VAL A 820 42.31 13.79 13.23
N PRO A 821 43.54 14.19 13.61
CA PRO A 821 44.67 13.27 13.63
C PRO A 821 44.35 12.03 14.47
N ALA A 822 44.67 10.83 13.98
CA ALA A 822 44.28 9.57 14.62
C ALA A 822 44.80 9.47 16.07
N SER A 823 45.96 10.08 16.36
CA SER A 823 46.55 10.20 17.69
C SER A 823 45.68 10.96 18.70
N LYS A 824 44.77 11.83 18.22
CA LYS A 824 43.84 12.63 19.03
C LYS A 824 42.39 12.19 18.91
N ALA A 825 42.11 11.17 18.10
CA ALA A 825 40.74 10.69 17.91
C ALA A 825 40.18 9.97 19.13
N ASN A 826 41.04 9.43 20.00
CA ASN A 826 40.60 8.75 21.23
C ASN A 826 40.13 9.77 22.28
N GLY A 827 38.88 9.65 22.71
CA GLY A 827 38.27 10.60 23.65
C GLY A 827 37.78 11.91 23.03
N PHE A 828 37.81 12.04 21.69
CA PHE A 828 37.24 13.19 21.00
C PHE A 828 35.70 13.12 21.03
N ASP A 829 35.09 13.96 21.85
CA ASP A 829 33.65 13.99 22.10
C ASP A 829 32.98 15.26 21.55
N VAL A 830 31.66 15.34 21.68
CA VAL A 830 30.86 16.48 21.22
C VAL A 830 31.26 17.81 21.88
N ASN A 831 31.78 17.78 23.12
CA ASN A 831 32.22 18.97 23.84
C ASN A 831 33.56 19.50 23.30
N ALA A 832 34.45 18.61 22.89
CA ALA A 832 35.68 18.96 22.20
C ALA A 832 35.36 19.46 20.78
N ALA A 833 34.53 18.72 20.04
CA ALA A 833 34.16 19.03 18.65
C ALA A 833 33.47 20.39 18.50
N SER A 834 32.56 20.75 19.42
CA SER A 834 31.84 22.04 19.38
C SER A 834 32.73 23.27 19.59
N LYS A 835 33.95 23.08 20.13
CA LYS A 835 34.94 24.16 20.36
C LYS A 835 35.97 24.28 19.24
N VAL A 836 36.00 23.33 18.30
CA VAL A 836 36.94 23.36 17.18
C VAL A 836 36.60 24.54 16.27
N THR A 837 37.61 25.34 15.92
CA THR A 837 37.48 26.48 15.02
C THR A 837 37.89 26.17 13.59
N ASN A 838 38.65 25.09 13.37
CA ASN A 838 39.08 24.63 12.04
C ASN A 838 38.21 23.45 11.60
N TYR A 839 37.27 23.71 10.68
CA TYR A 839 36.35 22.72 10.14
C TYR A 839 35.90 23.14 8.74
N THR A 840 35.26 22.23 8.02
CA THR A 840 34.62 22.51 6.72
C THR A 840 33.10 22.40 6.87
N ASP A 841 32.36 23.47 6.57
CA ASP A 841 30.89 23.44 6.57
C ASP A 841 30.35 22.69 5.35
N ILE A 842 29.28 21.92 5.57
CA ILE A 842 28.49 21.31 4.51
C ILE A 842 27.00 21.57 4.78
N ASN A 843 26.29 22.04 3.76
CA ASN A 843 24.89 22.44 3.91
C ASN A 843 23.98 21.22 4.05
N LYS A 844 22.86 21.40 4.74
CA LYS A 844 21.77 20.42 4.75
C LYS A 844 21.34 20.08 3.32
N GLY A 845 21.19 18.78 3.02
CA GLY A 845 20.92 18.27 1.67
C GLY A 845 22.17 17.87 0.88
N GLN A 846 23.37 18.21 1.34
CA GLN A 846 24.64 17.73 0.78
C GLN A 846 25.27 16.70 1.73
N TYR A 847 25.51 15.48 1.23
CA TYR A 847 25.97 14.34 2.03
C TYR A 847 27.29 13.75 1.57
N SER A 848 27.96 14.43 0.63
CA SER A 848 29.30 14.08 0.14
C SER A 848 30.03 15.32 -0.34
N MET A 849 31.35 15.35 -0.11
CA MET A 849 32.25 16.44 -0.52
C MET A 849 33.69 15.95 -0.58
N SER A 850 34.47 16.50 -1.51
CA SER A 850 35.95 16.49 -1.46
C SER A 850 36.44 17.79 -0.86
N LEU A 851 37.46 17.75 0.00
CA LEU A 851 37.96 18.97 0.62
C LEU A 851 38.71 19.85 -0.41
N GLY A 852 38.92 21.12 -0.06
CA GLY A 852 39.56 22.10 -0.94
C GLY A 852 41.07 22.22 -0.73
N THR A 853 41.72 23.03 -1.58
CA THR A 853 43.12 23.44 -1.40
C THR A 853 43.33 24.09 -0.03
N GLY A 854 44.39 23.70 0.67
CA GLY A 854 44.74 24.29 1.97
C GLY A 854 43.85 23.88 3.15
N SER A 855 43.07 22.80 3.00
CA SER A 855 42.27 22.23 4.09
C SER A 855 43.15 21.81 5.26
N ARG A 856 42.63 22.04 6.48
CA ARG A 856 43.37 21.86 7.73
C ARG A 856 42.67 20.88 8.66
N ASP A 857 43.45 20.21 9.49
CA ASP A 857 42.94 19.40 10.58
C ASP A 857 42.37 20.28 11.72
N ILE A 858 41.80 19.66 12.76
CA ILE A 858 41.24 20.38 13.91
C ILE A 858 42.27 21.24 14.67
N ASP A 859 43.57 20.93 14.58
CA ASP A 859 44.66 21.71 15.18
C ASP A 859 45.08 22.91 14.29
N GLY A 860 44.53 23.02 13.09
CA GLY A 860 44.90 24.04 12.11
C GLY A 860 46.17 23.71 11.32
N ARG A 861 46.69 22.47 11.38
CA ARG A 861 47.78 22.02 10.51
C ARG A 861 47.23 21.66 9.14
N LEU A 862 48.02 21.85 8.09
CA LEU A 862 47.63 21.39 6.76
C LEU A 862 47.48 19.87 6.79
N ILE A 863 46.42 19.37 6.16
CA ILE A 863 46.26 17.94 5.93
C ILE A 863 47.30 17.53 4.87
N THR A 864 48.15 16.56 5.19
CA THR A 864 49.25 16.11 4.33
C THR A 864 49.35 14.59 4.27
N ASN A 865 50.09 14.09 3.29
CA ASN A 865 50.42 12.67 3.18
C ASN A 865 51.20 12.11 4.37
N GLY A 866 51.01 10.83 4.63
CA GLY A 866 51.74 10.06 5.65
C GLY A 866 51.23 10.20 7.09
N GLU A 867 50.39 11.19 7.38
CA GLU A 867 49.69 11.29 8.67
C GLU A 867 48.33 10.59 8.61
N GLU A 868 47.99 9.85 9.66
CA GLU A 868 46.74 9.11 9.76
C GLU A 868 45.65 10.00 10.39
N TYR A 869 44.48 10.08 9.76
CA TYR A 869 43.36 10.89 10.20
C TYR A 869 42.10 10.06 10.42
N ARG A 870 41.17 10.59 11.20
CA ARG A 870 39.77 10.14 11.28
C ARG A 870 38.86 11.34 11.07
N VAL A 871 37.77 11.16 10.34
CA VAL A 871 36.79 12.20 10.09
C VAL A 871 35.60 12.03 11.00
N TYR A 872 35.21 13.12 11.65
CA TYR A 872 33.96 13.24 12.37
C TYR A 872 33.07 14.25 11.66
N ILE A 873 31.76 14.05 11.76
CA ILE A 873 30.77 15.01 11.29
C ILE A 873 29.98 15.49 12.50
N LEU A 874 30.01 16.78 12.76
CA LEU A 874 29.23 17.42 13.80
C LEU A 874 27.95 17.99 13.19
N SER A 875 26.80 17.44 13.57
CA SER A 875 25.50 18.01 13.24
C SER A 875 25.27 19.26 14.09
N VAL A 876 24.89 20.37 13.45
CA VAL A 876 24.69 21.68 14.09
C VAL A 876 23.21 22.06 14.01
N GLY A 877 22.61 22.39 15.17
CA GLY A 877 21.20 22.73 15.29
C GLY A 877 20.87 24.21 15.16
N ASN A 878 19.58 24.51 15.05
CA ASN A 878 19.04 25.87 14.94
C ASN A 878 19.06 26.61 16.31
N GLY A 879 20.17 27.26 16.63
CA GLY A 879 20.25 28.49 17.43
C GLY A 879 19.99 28.52 18.94
N ASN A 880 19.01 27.81 19.53
CA ASN A 880 18.48 28.21 20.86
C ASN A 880 18.23 27.10 21.93
N SER A 881 18.77 25.88 21.83
CA SER A 881 18.58 24.83 22.86
C SER A 881 19.88 24.26 23.45
N LYS A 882 19.79 23.62 24.63
CA LYS A 882 20.93 23.04 25.40
C LYS A 882 21.67 21.88 24.69
N ALA A 883 21.20 21.40 23.54
CA ALA A 883 21.84 20.34 22.74
C ALA A 883 21.96 20.75 21.27
N MET A 884 22.63 21.89 21.00
CA MET A 884 22.89 22.41 19.65
C MET A 884 23.78 21.50 18.77
N TYR A 885 24.48 20.54 19.35
CA TYR A 885 25.50 19.77 18.66
C TYR A 885 25.33 18.29 18.94
N ASN A 886 25.52 17.47 17.91
CA ASN A 886 25.69 16.03 18.08
C ASN A 886 26.79 15.53 17.14
N LEU A 887 27.66 14.67 17.66
CA LEU A 887 28.85 14.20 16.96
C LEU A 887 28.63 12.78 16.46
N SER A 888 28.99 12.53 15.21
CA SER A 888 29.04 11.18 14.66
C SER A 888 30.05 10.29 15.39
N ASN A 889 29.91 8.97 15.21
CA ASN A 889 31.07 8.10 15.38
C ASN A 889 32.16 8.49 14.35
N PRO A 890 33.46 8.25 14.63
CA PRO A 890 34.51 8.51 13.65
C PRO A 890 34.34 7.62 12.41
N SER A 891 34.85 8.09 11.28
CA SER A 891 35.17 7.24 10.13
C SER A 891 36.22 6.17 10.50
N SER A 892 36.38 5.18 9.63
CA SER A 892 37.65 4.42 9.59
C SER A 892 38.83 5.38 9.44
N SER A 893 40.00 4.99 9.95
CA SER A 893 41.18 5.81 9.76
C SER A 893 41.63 5.81 8.30
N ILE A 894 42.23 6.92 7.89
CA ILE A 894 42.74 7.12 6.54
C ILE A 894 44.09 7.82 6.60
N THR A 895 45.05 7.28 5.86
CA THR A 895 46.33 7.91 5.61
C THR A 895 46.35 8.31 4.15
N LEU A 896 46.54 9.60 3.89
CA LEU A 896 46.74 10.07 2.52
C LEU A 896 48.09 9.58 2.00
N VAL A 897 48.08 8.98 0.81
CA VAL A 897 49.26 8.38 0.20
C VAL A 897 49.51 9.02 -1.16
N GLU A 898 50.77 9.31 -1.48
CA GLU A 898 51.14 9.72 -2.84
C GLU A 898 50.84 8.56 -3.80
N ARG A 899 49.73 8.67 -4.54
CA ARG A 899 49.45 7.82 -5.68
C ARG A 899 49.89 8.55 -6.94
N LEU A 900 51.18 8.52 -7.26
CA LEU A 900 51.64 8.96 -8.58
C LEU A 900 50.97 8.10 -9.66
N ALA A 901 49.85 8.59 -10.20
CA ALA A 901 49.29 8.02 -11.40
C ALA A 901 50.26 8.33 -12.54
N PRO A 902 50.66 7.34 -13.38
CA PRO A 902 51.60 7.61 -14.46
C PRO A 902 51.01 8.70 -15.37
N VAL A 903 51.78 9.76 -15.59
CA VAL A 903 51.45 10.79 -16.58
C VAL A 903 51.51 10.12 -17.95
N THR A 904 50.48 10.27 -18.77
CA THR A 904 50.53 9.78 -20.16
C THR A 904 50.31 10.93 -21.12
N ILE A 905 51.18 11.02 -22.13
CA ILE A 905 50.99 11.89 -23.28
C ILE A 905 50.30 11.07 -24.37
N GLU A 906 49.13 11.53 -24.78
CA GLU A 906 48.31 10.90 -25.80
C GLU A 906 48.04 11.88 -26.95
N LYS A 907 47.66 11.33 -28.12
CA LYS A 907 47.21 12.10 -29.29
C LYS A 907 48.14 13.25 -29.72
N VAL A 908 49.45 13.00 -29.77
CA VAL A 908 50.38 13.97 -30.34
C VAL A 908 50.06 14.17 -31.82
N GLN A 909 49.70 15.39 -32.18
CA GLN A 909 49.35 15.81 -33.53
C GLN A 909 50.25 16.98 -33.93
N LEU A 910 50.67 16.94 -35.19
CA LEU A 910 51.44 17.99 -35.84
C LEU A 910 50.61 18.56 -36.99
N SER A 911 50.46 19.88 -37.06
CA SER A 911 49.72 20.56 -38.13
C SER A 911 50.48 21.77 -38.63
N VAL A 912 50.13 22.25 -39.83
CA VAL A 912 50.64 23.50 -40.39
C VAL A 912 49.48 24.49 -40.45
N GLN A 913 49.61 25.64 -39.80
CA GLN A 913 48.60 26.69 -39.77
C GLN A 913 49.24 28.01 -40.21
N GLY A 914 49.10 28.37 -41.49
CA GLY A 914 49.68 29.60 -42.05
C GLY A 914 50.01 29.52 -43.55
N ASP A 915 50.40 30.66 -44.14
CA ASP A 915 50.91 30.76 -45.51
C ASP A 915 52.10 29.83 -45.66
N LYS A 916 51.95 28.78 -46.48
CA LYS A 916 52.65 27.48 -46.57
C LYS A 916 54.19 27.46 -46.64
N ASN A 917 54.88 28.36 -45.98
CA ASN A 917 56.12 28.93 -46.48
C ASN A 917 57.08 29.46 -45.38
N LYS A 918 56.77 29.27 -44.08
CA LYS A 918 57.72 29.55 -42.97
C LYS A 918 57.73 28.42 -41.94
N TYR A 919 58.90 28.15 -41.35
CA TYR A 919 59.07 27.15 -40.28
C TYR A 919 58.35 27.52 -38.97
N SER A 920 57.83 28.74 -38.85
CA SER A 920 57.05 29.25 -37.70
C SER A 920 55.61 28.73 -37.62
N ASP A 921 55.13 28.03 -38.65
CA ASP A 921 53.70 27.74 -38.82
C ASP A 921 53.34 26.30 -38.40
N ILE A 922 54.30 25.59 -37.81
CA ILE A 922 54.10 24.23 -37.29
C ILE A 922 53.46 24.34 -35.91
N THR A 923 52.28 23.76 -35.73
CA THR A 923 51.63 23.65 -34.43
C THR A 923 51.66 22.20 -33.97
N VAL A 924 52.03 21.99 -32.71
CA VAL A 924 51.92 20.70 -32.05
C VAL A 924 50.79 20.76 -31.02
N SER A 925 49.94 19.74 -31.01
CA SER A 925 48.92 19.56 -29.99
C SER A 925 48.96 18.14 -29.42
N PHE A 926 48.70 18.00 -28.12
CA PHE A 926 48.68 16.70 -27.44
C PHE A 926 47.81 16.75 -26.18
N ASP A 927 47.25 15.60 -25.81
CA ASP A 927 46.47 15.41 -24.60
C ASP A 927 47.35 14.84 -23.50
N VAL A 928 47.16 15.27 -22.26
CA VAL A 928 47.91 14.82 -21.10
C VAL A 928 46.95 14.32 -20.03
N LYS A 929 47.05 13.03 -19.70
CA LYS A 929 46.36 12.48 -18.53
C LYS A 929 47.27 12.55 -17.33
N ASN A 930 46.69 12.92 -16.18
CA ASN A 930 47.39 13.09 -14.90
C ASN A 930 48.53 14.15 -14.94
N GLY A 931 48.45 15.14 -15.84
CA GLY A 931 49.52 16.12 -16.09
C GLY A 931 49.81 17.12 -14.97
N GLN A 932 49.13 17.04 -13.82
CA GLN A 932 49.22 18.03 -12.72
C GLN A 932 50.63 18.17 -12.14
N ASN A 933 51.45 17.13 -12.27
CA ASN A 933 52.82 17.07 -11.74
C ASN A 933 53.92 17.32 -12.80
N VAL A 934 53.55 17.66 -14.05
CA VAL A 934 54.49 18.01 -15.13
C VAL A 934 55.00 19.44 -14.93
N THR A 935 56.31 19.62 -15.00
CA THR A 935 56.99 20.92 -14.87
C THR A 935 57.35 21.55 -16.22
N GLU A 936 57.60 20.74 -17.25
CA GLU A 936 57.78 21.20 -18.63
C GLU A 936 57.52 20.06 -19.63
N TYR A 937 57.12 20.41 -20.85
CA TYR A 937 57.13 19.49 -22.00
C TYR A 937 58.27 19.87 -22.94
N ARG A 938 58.98 18.88 -23.48
CA ARG A 938 59.99 19.07 -24.53
C ARG A 938 59.52 18.41 -25.82
N VAL A 939 59.46 19.17 -26.90
CA VAL A 939 59.01 18.71 -28.21
C VAL A 939 60.20 18.56 -29.15
N PHE A 940 60.30 17.39 -29.77
CA PHE A 940 61.36 16.99 -30.69
C PHE A 940 60.79 16.78 -32.08
N MET A 941 61.37 17.44 -33.08
CA MET A 941 61.05 17.23 -34.49
C MET A 941 62.00 16.19 -35.07
N LEU A 942 61.46 15.14 -35.71
CA LEU A 942 62.23 13.98 -36.18
C LEU A 942 61.86 13.67 -37.64
N PRO A 943 62.84 13.37 -38.52
CA PRO A 943 62.55 12.74 -39.81
C PRO A 943 61.77 11.45 -39.59
N LYS A 944 60.69 11.24 -40.35
CA LYS A 944 59.76 10.11 -40.14
C LYS A 944 60.45 8.74 -40.17
N ASN A 945 61.46 8.58 -41.02
CA ASN A 945 62.27 7.35 -41.15
C ASN A 945 63.23 7.12 -39.97
N GLU A 946 63.54 8.15 -39.17
CA GLU A 946 64.45 8.07 -38.02
C GLU A 946 63.68 8.10 -36.68
N ALA A 947 62.40 8.46 -36.70
CA ALA A 947 61.58 8.67 -35.50
C ALA A 947 61.43 7.43 -34.61
N ASP A 948 61.29 6.23 -35.19
CA ASP A 948 61.15 4.99 -34.42
C ASP A 948 62.44 4.62 -33.66
N SER A 949 63.59 5.07 -34.17
CA SER A 949 64.89 4.83 -33.53
C SER A 949 65.20 5.78 -32.37
N PHE A 950 64.48 6.91 -32.26
CA PHE A 950 64.66 7.91 -31.20
C PHE A 950 64.00 7.49 -29.89
N LYS A 951 64.80 7.16 -28.87
CA LYS A 951 64.36 6.62 -27.58
C LYS A 951 64.36 7.68 -26.48
N GLU A 952 63.79 7.32 -25.34
CA GLU A 952 63.75 8.19 -24.15
C GLU A 952 65.14 8.67 -23.70
N SER A 953 66.15 7.79 -23.76
CA SER A 953 67.55 8.14 -23.46
C SER A 953 68.10 9.22 -24.38
N ASP A 954 67.68 9.23 -25.65
CA ASP A 954 68.12 10.22 -26.63
C ASP A 954 67.43 11.55 -26.37
N ALA A 955 66.18 11.54 -25.90
CA ALA A 955 65.41 12.74 -25.61
C ALA A 955 65.89 13.48 -24.34
N MET A 956 66.26 12.76 -23.27
CA MET A 956 66.59 13.35 -21.96
C MET A 956 67.75 14.36 -22.02
N ASN A 957 68.77 14.08 -22.82
CA ASN A 957 70.00 14.88 -22.92
C ASN A 957 70.07 15.78 -24.16
N ASN A 958 69.01 15.82 -24.96
CA ASN A 958 69.00 16.51 -26.24
C ASN A 958 68.63 17.99 -26.09
N THR A 959 69.54 18.85 -26.51
CA THR A 959 69.40 20.31 -26.45
C THR A 959 68.62 20.90 -27.62
N ASN A 960 68.38 20.12 -28.69
CA ASN A 960 67.66 20.51 -29.90
C ASN A 960 66.16 20.16 -29.76
N SER A 961 65.49 20.78 -28.79
CA SER A 961 64.06 20.64 -28.53
C SER A 961 63.40 21.97 -28.21
N THR A 962 62.09 22.07 -28.47
CA THR A 962 61.28 23.21 -28.02
C THR A 962 60.66 22.91 -26.67
N ARG A 963 60.81 23.82 -25.71
CA ARG A 963 60.25 23.66 -24.36
C ARG A 963 58.93 24.41 -24.24
N ILE A 964 57.94 23.75 -23.67
CA ILE A 964 56.61 24.28 -23.38
C ILE A 964 56.40 24.23 -21.87
N TYR A 965 56.30 25.40 -21.24
CA TYR A 965 56.09 25.56 -19.81
C TYR A 965 54.60 25.74 -19.50
N GLN A 966 53.82 24.67 -19.63
CA GLN A 966 52.40 24.66 -19.24
C GLN A 966 52.20 23.64 -18.11
N ASN A 967 51.91 24.10 -16.90
CA ASN A 967 51.72 23.23 -15.72
C ASN A 967 50.27 22.74 -15.65
N GLY A 968 50.05 21.44 -15.83
CA GLY A 968 48.79 20.79 -15.42
C GLY A 968 47.60 20.92 -16.37
N LEU A 969 47.78 21.42 -17.59
CA LEU A 969 46.69 21.46 -18.58
C LEU A 969 46.45 20.07 -19.19
N SER A 970 45.18 19.68 -19.30
CA SER A 970 44.79 18.38 -19.87
C SER A 970 45.00 18.33 -21.38
N ASN A 971 44.99 19.47 -22.08
CA ASN A 971 45.24 19.58 -23.51
C ASN A 971 46.23 20.73 -23.76
N VAL A 972 47.30 20.46 -24.49
CA VAL A 972 48.34 21.43 -24.84
C VAL A 972 48.34 21.63 -26.35
N SER A 973 48.38 22.88 -26.79
CA SER A 973 48.56 23.25 -28.20
C SER A 973 49.47 24.46 -28.30
N GLN A 974 50.54 24.36 -29.09
CA GLN A 974 51.58 25.39 -29.17
C GLN A 974 52.20 25.44 -30.57
N SER A 975 52.34 26.65 -31.12
CA SER A 975 53.14 26.88 -32.32
C SER A 975 54.63 26.78 -31.99
N LEU A 976 55.34 26.02 -32.81
CA LEU A 976 56.75 25.69 -32.65
C LEU A 976 57.59 26.61 -33.53
N ASN A 977 58.63 27.19 -32.95
CA ASN A 977 59.66 27.91 -33.71
C ASN A 977 60.94 27.06 -33.71
N ILE A 978 61.12 26.24 -34.75
CA ILE A 978 62.18 25.24 -34.83
C ILE A 978 62.88 25.35 -36.18
N ASP A 979 64.21 25.53 -36.16
CA ASP A 979 65.05 25.62 -37.37
C ASP A 979 65.81 24.32 -37.68
N SER A 980 65.91 23.41 -36.72
CA SER A 980 66.64 22.13 -36.85
C SER A 980 65.87 20.95 -36.25
N ASP A 981 66.07 19.75 -36.79
CA ASP A 981 65.56 18.52 -36.20
C ASP A 981 66.29 18.16 -34.89
N ALA A 982 65.81 17.11 -34.21
CA ALA A 982 66.37 16.65 -32.95
C ALA A 982 67.83 16.19 -33.08
N PHE A 983 68.33 15.93 -34.28
CA PHE A 983 69.73 15.56 -34.54
C PHE A 983 70.60 16.78 -34.87
N GLY A 984 70.05 17.99 -34.81
CA GLY A 984 70.75 19.24 -35.09
C GLY A 984 70.93 19.55 -36.57
N LYS A 985 70.25 18.81 -37.48
CA LYS A 985 70.28 19.11 -38.92
C LYS A 985 69.19 20.15 -39.24
N PRO A 986 69.45 21.12 -40.14
CA PRO A 986 68.41 22.05 -40.58
C PRO A 986 67.20 21.32 -41.17
N LEU A 987 66.00 21.82 -40.90
CA LEU A 987 64.78 21.25 -41.47
C LEU A 987 64.74 21.49 -42.99
N THR A 988 64.50 20.45 -43.81
CA THR A 988 64.53 20.55 -45.28
C THR A 988 63.17 20.29 -45.94
N THR A 989 62.99 20.86 -47.14
CA THR A 989 61.67 20.99 -47.79
C THR A 989 61.29 19.83 -48.71
N SER A 990 61.73 18.63 -48.34
CA SER A 990 61.43 17.35 -49.01
C SER A 990 61.44 16.18 -48.04
N THR A 991 61.62 16.45 -46.74
CA THR A 991 61.61 15.45 -45.67
C THR A 991 60.32 15.56 -44.88
N GLU A 992 59.72 14.40 -44.63
CA GLU A 992 58.50 14.30 -43.83
C GLU A 992 58.88 14.18 -42.35
N TYR A 993 58.32 15.03 -41.51
CA TYR A 993 58.65 15.12 -40.08
C TYR A 993 57.49 14.68 -39.19
N VAL A 994 57.83 14.14 -38.03
CA VAL A 994 56.92 13.80 -36.93
C VAL A 994 57.41 14.44 -35.63
N ALA A 995 56.53 14.58 -34.65
CA ALA A 995 56.87 15.10 -33.34
C ALA A 995 56.86 14.00 -32.28
N LYS A 996 57.84 14.04 -31.36
CA LYS A 996 57.79 13.33 -30.07
C LYS A 996 57.81 14.33 -28.93
N VAL A 997 57.07 14.06 -27.87
CA VAL A 997 56.93 14.95 -26.71
C VAL A 997 57.39 14.22 -25.47
N LEU A 998 58.30 14.83 -24.71
CA LEU A 998 58.78 14.37 -23.41
C LEU A 998 58.13 15.21 -22.33
N ALA A 999 57.39 14.59 -21.41
CA ALA A 999 56.97 15.24 -20.17
C ALA A 999 58.08 15.11 -19.13
N VAL A 1000 58.44 16.24 -18.51
CA VAL A 1000 59.33 16.28 -17.35
C VAL A 1000 58.45 16.44 -16.11
N VAL A 1001 58.38 15.39 -15.30
CA VAL A 1001 57.68 15.36 -14.01
C VAL A 1001 58.75 15.55 -12.92
N LYS A 1002 58.42 16.10 -11.75
CA LYS A 1002 59.39 16.27 -10.65
C LYS A 1002 60.18 14.97 -10.37
N GLY A 1003 61.40 14.87 -10.91
CA GLY A 1003 62.29 13.71 -10.78
C GLY A 1003 62.12 12.56 -11.79
N ASN A 1004 61.16 12.61 -12.73
CA ASN A 1004 60.87 11.54 -13.71
C ASN A 1004 60.63 12.09 -15.14
N TYR A 1005 60.78 11.23 -16.14
CA TYR A 1005 60.62 11.57 -17.56
C TYR A 1005 59.69 10.57 -18.26
N ILE A 1006 58.87 11.05 -19.20
CA ILE A 1006 57.97 10.18 -19.99
C ILE A 1006 57.94 10.67 -21.44
N LEU A 1007 58.42 9.85 -22.38
CA LEU A 1007 58.44 10.16 -23.82
C LEU A 1007 57.20 9.58 -24.52
N SER A 1008 56.56 10.38 -25.38
CA SER A 1008 55.43 9.95 -26.21
C SER A 1008 55.88 9.04 -27.36
N ASN A 1009 55.00 8.11 -27.77
CA ASN A 1009 55.21 7.24 -28.92
C ASN A 1009 54.80 7.92 -30.23
N THR A 1010 55.55 8.93 -30.69
CA THR A 1010 55.43 9.60 -32.01
C THR A 1010 54.07 10.27 -32.30
N SER A 1011 54.04 11.28 -33.16
CA SER A 1011 52.79 11.89 -33.62
C SER A 1011 51.98 10.94 -34.50
N ILE A 1012 50.65 11.00 -34.40
CA ILE A 1012 49.74 10.18 -35.23
C ILE A 1012 49.66 10.63 -36.69
N ASN A 1013 50.23 11.79 -37.00
CA ASN A 1013 50.36 12.34 -38.35
C ASN A 1013 51.78 12.89 -38.57
N SER A 1014 52.09 13.23 -39.80
CA SER A 1014 53.40 13.73 -40.23
C SER A 1014 53.23 14.92 -41.17
N VAL A 1015 54.21 15.82 -41.18
CA VAL A 1015 54.18 17.07 -41.94
C VAL A 1015 55.34 17.09 -42.93
N LEU A 1016 55.05 17.28 -44.21
CA LEU A 1016 56.04 17.57 -45.25
C LEU A 1016 56.25 19.08 -45.33
N LEU A 1017 57.48 19.54 -45.14
CA LEU A 1017 57.82 20.95 -45.22
C LEU A 1017 57.95 21.38 -46.70
N MET A 1018 57.41 22.54 -47.04
CA MET A 1018 57.50 23.12 -48.39
C MET A 1018 58.59 24.21 -48.45
N ALA A 1019 59.08 24.50 -49.66
CA ALA A 1019 60.17 25.47 -49.90
C ALA A 1019 59.90 26.81 -49.20
N LYS A 1020 60.86 27.31 -48.40
CA LYS A 1020 60.84 28.69 -47.90
C LYS A 1020 60.85 29.64 -49.10
N PRO A 1021 59.89 30.58 -49.26
CA PRO A 1021 59.98 31.60 -50.28
C PRO A 1021 61.21 32.44 -50.02
N ASP A 1022 61.97 32.62 -51.09
CA ASP A 1022 63.08 33.55 -51.11
C ASP A 1022 62.51 34.96 -50.84
N ASN A 1023 62.79 35.51 -49.66
CA ASN A 1023 62.29 36.83 -49.28
C ASN A 1023 63.33 37.91 -49.62
N THR A 1024 63.92 37.81 -50.80
CA THR A 1024 64.60 38.91 -51.47
C THR A 1024 63.59 39.61 -52.37
N ASN A 1025 62.93 40.63 -51.82
CA ASN A 1025 62.42 41.86 -52.46
C ASN A 1025 61.14 42.32 -51.76
N GLY A 1026 61.23 43.50 -51.14
CA GLY A 1026 60.06 44.20 -50.62
C GLY A 1026 59.20 44.74 -51.75
N GLU A 1027 57.89 44.75 -51.54
CA GLU A 1027 57.02 45.91 -51.76
C GLU A 1027 55.57 45.55 -51.42
N THR A 1028 55.00 46.37 -50.53
CA THR A 1028 53.63 46.87 -50.48
C THR A 1028 52.50 46.08 -51.17
N SER A 1029 51.50 45.67 -50.39
CA SER A 1029 50.21 46.38 -50.26
C SER A 1029 48.99 45.47 -50.04
N LYS A 1030 48.09 46.00 -49.19
CA LYS A 1030 46.61 45.94 -49.23
C LYS A 1030 45.86 44.66 -48.80
N GLU A 1031 45.12 44.88 -47.71
CA GLU A 1031 43.77 44.41 -47.36
C GLU A 1031 42.94 43.76 -48.48
N ALA A 1032 42.31 42.62 -48.18
CA ALA A 1032 40.85 42.49 -48.00
C ALA A 1032 40.46 41.01 -47.75
N PRO A 1033 39.34 40.73 -47.06
CA PRO A 1033 38.99 39.41 -46.49
C PRO A 1033 38.20 38.55 -47.48
N VAL A 1034 37.92 37.27 -47.12
CA VAL A 1034 36.64 36.53 -47.31
C VAL A 1034 36.83 34.99 -47.25
N ASN A 1035 35.94 34.32 -46.49
CA ASN A 1035 35.46 32.91 -46.50
C ASN A 1035 36.48 31.75 -46.64
N GLN A 1036 36.49 30.74 -45.78
CA GLN A 1036 35.42 29.85 -45.30
C GLN A 1036 35.78 29.25 -43.94
#